data_AF-Q2S0A3-F1
#
_entry.id   AF-Q2S0A3-F1
#
_cell.length_a   1.000
_cell.length_b   1.000
_cell.length_c   1.000
_cell.angle_alpha   90.00
_cell.angle_beta   90.00
_cell.angle_gamma   90.00
#
_symmetry.space_group_name_H-M   'P 1'
#
loop_
_entity.id
_entity.type
_entity.pdbx_description
1 polymer ?
#
loop_
_entity_poly.entity_id
_entity_poly.type
_entity_poly.pdbx_seq_one_letter_code
_entity_poly.pdbx_strand_id
1 'polypeptide(L)'
;MAKELERDLGLPSVLAISIGAMVGSGIFILPALAMKMAGPAVVLAYLLAGVLVLPAALSKAEMATAMPEAGGTYVYIERGMGPLLGTIAGIGTWFSLSFKGALALVGGAPYIVLLFDVPPQALALGIAGVLIVVNLLGVKQTGRIQVALVAVMLAAMVWFVGGSLGDVDPVRFEGFFDEGIGGLLAATGFVYVSYAGVTKVASVAEEIEHPDRNIPLGLLGSLAFTTLLYVLVVTVIVGAAPTAGLAGSSTPVADVAGSTLIQWGVLVVVAAAILALVSTANAGLLSASRYPFAMSRDKLVPDALQHVSDRFDTPTTAITVTGGVVLAMIAFVPIDDIAKLGSAFKILVFILVNLALVAFRESDLDDYEPAFRDPMYPWTQGVGVLGGLALLSQMGLVPLVGAVLITGAGALWYGAYARRRVGREGVVRDELRRRVGQQAAERTRVALDTGQRADRVVVGTTEDLRPDRETALVEVGAALTGAFEGGLTVVRFDAVPDQLPLDSAAEVQSPDDVDFETRMDRFGASVDGPFEYGEVVSHDVRHAVANFARHHAVDLLVLERTLSADRSWLDERDLDWISRHCSADLVLVEPTPLAVLDRIALVTDNGPFDPRKVELANGLAAAAGASLVLGHAVPADATEDQRATVRTYHEDLMGLCTVPVESNIVGTTTPAAMARAVSAADLVVVESDAAWWARLLDNREPQRIAGAFGGPAIVVRPQQAEGPSPVRRLLERVAF
;
A
#
# COMPACT_ATOMS: atom_id res chain seq x y z
N MET A 1 -23.28 -23.47 -5.06
CA MET A 1 -23.79 -22.09 -4.99
C MET A 1 -23.59 -21.59 -3.58
N ALA A 2 -23.03 -20.39 -3.41
CA ALA A 2 -23.17 -19.68 -2.14
C ALA A 2 -24.66 -19.31 -1.95
N LYS A 3 -25.09 -19.13 -0.70
CA LYS A 3 -26.43 -18.57 -0.43
C LYS A 3 -26.34 -17.06 -0.57
N GLU A 4 -27.09 -16.48 -1.48
CA GLU A 4 -27.23 -15.03 -1.60
C GLU A 4 -28.11 -14.48 -0.46
N LEU A 5 -27.84 -13.25 -0.03
CA LEU A 5 -28.68 -12.53 0.92
C LEU A 5 -29.83 -11.83 0.17
N GLU A 6 -31.02 -11.85 0.77
CA GLU A 6 -32.20 -11.18 0.23
C GLU A 6 -32.10 -9.66 0.47
N ARG A 7 -32.37 -8.86 -0.56
CA ARG A 7 -32.29 -7.39 -0.52
C ARG A 7 -33.64 -6.81 -0.09
N ASP A 8 -33.88 -6.77 1.22
CA ASP A 8 -35.13 -6.33 1.86
C ASP A 8 -35.07 -4.92 2.50
N LEU A 9 -33.90 -4.27 2.53
CA LEU A 9 -33.71 -3.00 3.23
C LEU A 9 -33.88 -1.79 2.30
N GLY A 10 -35.13 -1.36 2.09
CA GLY A 10 -35.46 -0.08 1.46
C GLY A 10 -35.01 1.17 2.26
N LEU A 11 -34.97 2.33 1.59
CA LEU A 11 -34.44 3.59 2.11
C LEU A 11 -34.90 4.00 3.55
N PRO A 12 -36.19 3.88 3.94
CA PRO A 12 -36.61 4.23 5.30
C PRO A 12 -35.93 3.37 6.38
N SER A 13 -35.74 2.07 6.10
CA SER A 13 -35.02 1.13 6.97
C SER A 13 -33.55 1.53 7.08
N VAL A 14 -32.91 1.88 5.96
CA VAL A 14 -31.50 2.34 5.94
C VAL A 14 -31.31 3.61 6.76
N LEU A 15 -32.20 4.60 6.59
CA LEU A 15 -32.18 5.84 7.39
C LEU A 15 -32.36 5.54 8.87
N ALA A 16 -33.35 4.72 9.25
CA ALA A 16 -33.59 4.35 10.65
C ALA A 16 -32.40 3.59 11.28
N ILE A 17 -31.77 2.67 10.54
CA ILE A 17 -30.58 1.94 10.99
C ILE A 17 -29.40 2.89 11.22
N SER A 18 -29.19 3.86 10.33
CA SER A 18 -28.09 4.82 10.44
C SER A 18 -28.29 5.86 11.55
N ILE A 19 -29.48 6.47 11.61
CA ILE A 19 -29.85 7.42 12.66
C ILE A 19 -29.77 6.73 14.03
N GLY A 20 -30.36 5.52 14.16
CA GLY A 20 -30.30 4.73 15.39
C GLY A 20 -28.92 4.20 15.77
N ALA A 21 -27.94 4.21 14.86
CA ALA A 21 -26.54 3.89 15.18
C ALA A 21 -25.73 5.12 15.62
N MET A 22 -26.18 6.32 15.26
CA MET A 22 -25.62 7.58 15.74
C MET A 22 -26.24 7.94 17.09
N VAL A 23 -27.56 8.18 17.10
CA VAL A 23 -28.35 8.67 18.23
C VAL A 23 -28.35 7.66 19.37
N GLY A 24 -27.92 8.12 20.55
CA GLY A 24 -27.65 7.27 21.70
C GLY A 24 -26.81 8.02 22.73
N SER A 25 -25.81 7.35 23.31
CA SER A 25 -24.95 7.90 24.37
C SER A 25 -24.29 9.24 24.05
N GLY A 26 -23.98 9.48 22.78
CA GLY A 26 -23.38 10.72 22.30
C GLY A 26 -24.22 11.98 22.52
N ILE A 27 -25.56 11.88 22.64
CA ILE A 27 -26.43 13.05 22.83
C ILE A 27 -27.08 13.11 24.22
N PHE A 28 -27.27 11.96 24.89
CA PHE A 28 -27.85 11.93 26.23
C PHE A 28 -26.84 12.28 27.35
N ILE A 29 -25.53 12.15 27.12
CA ILE A 29 -24.50 12.37 28.16
C ILE A 29 -23.48 13.44 27.75
N LEU A 30 -22.90 13.33 26.55
CA LEU A 30 -21.75 14.16 26.17
C LEU A 30 -22.01 15.69 26.14
N PRO A 31 -23.23 16.24 25.94
CA PRO A 31 -23.42 17.69 25.96
C PRO A 31 -22.98 18.36 27.26
N ALA A 32 -23.24 17.76 28.43
CA ALA A 32 -22.81 18.31 29.72
C ALA A 32 -21.28 18.31 29.86
N LEU A 33 -20.63 17.21 29.45
CA LEU A 33 -19.18 17.05 29.51
C LEU A 33 -18.47 17.98 28.50
N ALA A 34 -19.01 18.12 27.30
CA ALA A 34 -18.49 19.00 26.26
C ALA A 34 -18.73 20.49 26.57
N MET A 35 -19.80 20.84 27.30
CA MET A 35 -20.04 22.19 27.80
C MET A 35 -18.92 22.65 28.75
N LYS A 36 -18.29 21.75 29.52
CA LYS A 36 -17.07 22.06 30.30
C LYS A 36 -15.85 22.44 29.45
N MET A 37 -15.88 22.15 28.15
CA MET A 37 -14.75 22.33 27.23
C MET A 37 -14.94 23.52 26.28
N ALA A 38 -16.18 23.89 25.96
CA ALA A 38 -16.49 24.92 24.97
C ALA A 38 -17.58 25.92 25.41
N GLY A 39 -18.10 25.81 26.63
CA GLY A 39 -19.22 26.66 27.08
C GLY A 39 -20.43 26.56 26.12
N PRO A 40 -21.11 27.67 25.81
CA PRO A 40 -22.22 27.69 24.86
C PRO A 40 -21.83 27.30 23.41
N ALA A 41 -20.56 27.45 23.00
CA ALA A 41 -20.09 27.00 21.69
C ALA A 41 -20.11 25.47 21.50
N VAL A 42 -20.47 24.69 22.51
CA VAL A 42 -20.79 23.26 22.36
C VAL A 42 -21.85 22.99 21.27
N VAL A 43 -22.79 23.92 21.02
CA VAL A 43 -23.73 23.85 19.88
C VAL A 43 -22.98 23.79 18.54
N LEU A 44 -22.00 24.68 18.36
CA LEU A 44 -21.16 24.73 17.17
C LEU A 44 -20.20 23.53 17.10
N ALA A 45 -19.78 22.99 18.25
CA ALA A 45 -18.95 21.78 18.30
C ALA A 45 -19.64 20.55 17.69
N TYR A 46 -20.93 20.35 17.96
CA TYR A 46 -21.72 19.29 17.32
C TYR A 46 -21.89 19.54 15.82
N LEU A 47 -22.22 20.77 15.40
CA LEU A 47 -22.34 21.11 13.98
C LEU A 47 -21.03 20.82 13.23
N LEU A 48 -19.89 21.27 13.77
CA LEU A 48 -18.57 21.08 13.18
C LEU A 48 -18.17 19.60 13.16
N ALA A 49 -18.54 18.81 14.18
CA ALA A 49 -18.31 17.36 14.18
C ALA A 49 -19.11 16.66 13.07
N GLY A 50 -20.37 17.04 12.86
CA GLY A 50 -21.18 16.53 11.73
C GLY A 50 -20.57 16.87 10.36
N VAL A 51 -20.10 18.12 10.19
CA VAL A 51 -19.41 18.56 8.97
C VAL A 51 -18.09 17.81 8.75
N LEU A 52 -17.27 17.61 9.79
CA LEU A 52 -15.99 16.90 9.70
C LEU A 52 -16.14 15.36 9.61
N VAL A 53 -17.36 14.83 9.69
CA VAL A 53 -17.70 13.44 9.37
C VAL A 53 -18.14 13.27 7.92
N LEU A 54 -18.67 14.33 7.29
CA LEU A 54 -19.16 14.30 5.92
C LEU A 54 -18.14 13.75 4.90
N PRO A 55 -16.83 14.09 4.94
CA PRO A 55 -15.84 13.51 4.04
C PRO A 55 -15.73 11.98 4.10
N ALA A 56 -15.74 11.41 5.30
CA ALA A 56 -15.70 9.96 5.47
C ALA A 56 -17.03 9.30 5.08
N ALA A 57 -18.15 10.01 5.21
CA ALA A 57 -19.46 9.54 4.75
C ALA A 57 -19.55 9.52 3.21
N LEU A 58 -19.08 10.57 2.52
CA LEU A 58 -19.01 10.65 1.06
C LEU A 58 -18.05 9.59 0.50
N SER A 59 -16.83 9.54 1.03
CA SER A 59 -15.82 8.54 0.63
C SER A 59 -16.32 7.11 0.81
N LYS A 60 -17.04 6.83 1.91
CA LYS A 60 -17.62 5.50 2.13
C LYS A 60 -18.85 5.23 1.25
N ALA A 61 -19.65 6.24 0.92
CA ALA A 61 -20.77 6.07 -0.01
C ALA A 61 -20.26 5.65 -1.40
N GLU A 62 -19.23 6.31 -1.92
CA GLU A 62 -18.61 5.97 -3.20
C GLU A 62 -18.06 4.54 -3.21
N MET A 63 -17.14 4.22 -2.28
CA MET A 63 -16.57 2.87 -2.18
C MET A 63 -17.62 1.76 -1.96
N ALA A 64 -18.69 2.03 -1.22
CA ALA A 64 -19.77 1.06 -0.99
C ALA A 64 -20.74 0.91 -2.17
N THR A 65 -20.76 1.84 -3.13
CA THR A 65 -21.48 1.67 -4.40
C THR A 65 -20.65 0.93 -5.46
N ALA A 66 -19.31 1.02 -5.42
CA ALA A 66 -18.44 0.17 -6.25
C ALA A 66 -18.34 -1.27 -5.70
N MET A 67 -18.20 -1.42 -4.39
CA MET A 67 -18.02 -2.71 -3.72
C MET A 67 -19.07 -2.88 -2.60
N PRO A 68 -20.31 -3.26 -2.91
CA PRO A 68 -21.40 -3.40 -1.95
C PRO A 68 -21.29 -4.67 -1.09
N GLU A 69 -20.15 -4.87 -0.42
CA GLU A 69 -19.84 -6.05 0.39
C GLU A 69 -20.05 -5.86 1.90
N ALA A 70 -20.40 -6.95 2.60
CA ALA A 70 -20.58 -7.03 4.04
C ALA A 70 -19.25 -7.09 4.83
N GLY A 71 -18.32 -6.18 4.53
CA GLY A 71 -16.98 -6.10 5.13
C GLY A 71 -16.81 -5.05 6.25
N GLY A 72 -17.74 -4.09 6.38
CA GLY A 72 -17.53 -2.97 7.29
C GLY A 72 -16.40 -2.03 6.82
N THR A 73 -15.88 -1.18 7.71
CA THR A 73 -14.96 -0.09 7.27
C THR A 73 -13.54 -0.57 6.92
N TYR A 74 -13.08 -1.68 7.51
CA TYR A 74 -11.68 -2.11 7.33
C TYR A 74 -11.42 -2.74 5.96
N VAL A 75 -12.40 -3.43 5.36
CA VAL A 75 -12.24 -4.09 4.04
C VAL A 75 -11.93 -3.08 2.93
N TYR A 76 -12.58 -1.92 2.92
CA TYR A 76 -12.27 -0.86 1.96
C TYR A 76 -10.83 -0.33 2.12
N ILE A 77 -10.37 -0.17 3.36
CA ILE A 77 -9.02 0.31 3.68
C ILE A 77 -7.97 -0.75 3.33
N GLU A 78 -8.27 -2.03 3.59
CA GLU A 78 -7.43 -3.17 3.23
C GLU A 78 -7.29 -3.32 1.72
N ARG A 79 -8.40 -3.24 0.98
CA ARG A 79 -8.38 -3.34 -0.48
C ARG A 79 -7.64 -2.15 -1.10
N GLY A 80 -7.93 -0.92 -0.68
CA GLY A 80 -7.28 0.27 -1.24
C GLY A 80 -5.78 0.32 -0.91
N MET A 81 -5.40 0.14 0.36
CA MET A 81 -4.05 0.46 0.87
C MET A 81 -3.31 -0.71 1.55
N GLY A 82 -3.87 -1.92 1.50
CA GLY A 82 -3.22 -3.17 1.88
C GLY A 82 -3.48 -3.65 3.32
N PRO A 83 -3.16 -4.93 3.62
CA PRO A 83 -3.45 -5.58 4.91
C PRO A 83 -2.90 -4.90 6.16
N LEU A 84 -1.81 -4.14 6.06
CA LEU A 84 -1.25 -3.39 7.19
C LEU A 84 -2.22 -2.31 7.68
N LEU A 85 -2.66 -1.43 6.77
CA LEU A 85 -3.61 -0.36 7.11
C LEU A 85 -5.02 -0.93 7.36
N GLY A 86 -5.38 -2.02 6.68
CA GLY A 86 -6.56 -2.83 7.01
C GLY A 86 -6.56 -3.33 8.46
N THR A 87 -5.43 -3.88 8.94
CA THR A 87 -5.26 -4.36 10.33
C THR A 87 -5.43 -3.21 11.33
N ILE A 88 -4.75 -2.08 11.10
CA ILE A 88 -4.84 -0.89 11.96
C ILE A 88 -6.27 -0.35 12.00
N ALA A 89 -6.94 -0.24 10.86
CA ALA A 89 -8.32 0.22 10.78
C ALA A 89 -9.32 -0.75 11.41
N GLY A 90 -9.10 -2.07 11.27
CA GLY A 90 -9.93 -3.11 11.88
C GLY A 90 -9.86 -3.08 13.40
N ILE A 91 -8.64 -3.07 13.97
CA ILE A 91 -8.42 -2.96 15.42
C ILE A 91 -8.95 -1.60 15.93
N GLY A 92 -8.65 -0.49 15.24
CA GLY A 92 -9.16 0.84 15.58
C GLY A 92 -10.70 0.92 15.60
N THR A 93 -11.36 0.30 14.63
CA THR A 93 -12.84 0.26 14.58
C THR A 93 -13.42 -0.64 15.66
N TRP A 94 -12.80 -1.80 15.93
CA TRP A 94 -13.21 -2.71 17.01
C TRP A 94 -13.18 -2.01 18.38
N PHE A 95 -12.08 -1.32 18.69
CA PHE A 95 -11.99 -0.54 19.93
C PHE A 95 -12.93 0.66 19.94
N SER A 96 -13.05 1.43 18.85
CA SER A 96 -13.97 2.58 18.77
C SER A 96 -15.44 2.19 19.04
N LEU A 97 -15.90 1.07 18.48
CA LEU A 97 -17.23 0.53 18.74
C LEU A 97 -17.39 -0.01 20.15
N SER A 98 -16.34 -0.65 20.71
CA SER A 98 -16.32 -1.12 22.10
C SER A 98 -16.42 0.05 23.08
N PHE A 99 -15.67 1.13 22.86
CA PHE A 99 -15.77 2.38 23.63
C PHE A 99 -17.17 3.02 23.50
N LYS A 100 -17.76 3.07 22.29
CA LYS A 100 -19.15 3.58 22.13
C LYS A 100 -20.17 2.74 22.91
N GLY A 101 -20.00 1.41 22.93
CA GLY A 101 -20.84 0.49 23.70
C GLY A 101 -20.68 0.69 25.22
N ALA A 102 -19.44 0.77 25.71
CA ALA A 102 -19.13 1.05 27.11
C ALA A 102 -19.69 2.42 27.55
N LEU A 103 -19.52 3.47 26.74
CA LEU A 103 -20.05 4.82 26.99
C LEU A 103 -21.58 4.81 27.19
N ALA A 104 -22.31 3.98 26.43
CA ALA A 104 -23.74 3.86 26.56
C ALA A 104 -24.19 3.14 27.84
N LEU A 105 -23.37 2.26 28.40
CA LEU A 105 -23.66 1.60 29.67
C LEU A 105 -23.26 2.47 30.86
N VAL A 106 -22.06 3.05 30.85
CA VAL A 106 -21.58 3.95 31.93
C VAL A 106 -22.44 5.21 32.02
N GLY A 107 -22.68 5.88 30.90
CA GLY A 107 -23.54 7.07 30.85
C GLY A 107 -25.05 6.77 30.91
N GLY A 108 -25.46 5.53 30.65
CA GLY A 108 -26.85 5.10 30.78
C GLY A 108 -27.27 4.73 32.20
N ALA A 109 -26.34 4.28 33.04
CA ALA A 109 -26.65 3.93 34.42
C ALA A 109 -27.26 5.09 35.24
N PRO A 110 -26.78 6.35 35.18
CA PRO A 110 -27.42 7.49 35.83
C PRO A 110 -28.93 7.65 35.54
N TYR A 111 -29.35 7.45 34.27
CA TYR A 111 -30.77 7.54 33.88
C TYR A 111 -31.64 6.46 34.53
N ILE A 112 -31.09 5.28 34.81
CA ILE A 112 -31.79 4.19 35.51
C ILE A 112 -31.77 4.44 37.02
N VAL A 113 -30.71 5.06 37.55
CA VAL A 113 -30.59 5.39 38.97
C VAL A 113 -31.58 6.48 39.42
N LEU A 114 -32.10 7.30 38.50
CA LEU A 114 -33.27 8.15 38.74
C LEU A 114 -34.55 7.36 39.10
N LEU A 115 -34.61 6.05 38.79
CA LEU A 115 -35.76 5.18 39.05
C LEU A 115 -35.49 4.14 40.16
N PHE A 116 -34.23 3.74 40.36
CA PHE A 116 -33.82 2.70 41.30
C PHE A 116 -32.52 3.08 42.01
N ASP A 117 -32.50 3.08 43.35
CA ASP A 117 -31.30 3.38 44.14
C ASP A 117 -30.31 2.19 44.09
N VAL A 118 -29.42 2.19 43.09
CA VAL A 118 -28.39 1.16 42.87
C VAL A 118 -27.05 1.77 42.44
N PRO A 119 -25.90 1.18 42.77
CA PRO A 119 -24.60 1.73 42.37
C PRO A 119 -24.44 1.76 40.83
N PRO A 120 -24.20 2.94 40.20
CA PRO A 120 -24.22 3.07 38.74
C PRO A 120 -23.25 2.13 38.01
N GLN A 121 -22.04 1.94 38.54
CA GLN A 121 -21.03 1.08 37.92
C GLN A 121 -21.40 -0.40 38.00
N ALA A 122 -21.96 -0.86 39.12
CA ALA A 122 -22.45 -2.23 39.27
C ALA A 122 -23.62 -2.52 38.33
N LEU A 123 -24.52 -1.54 38.16
CA LEU A 123 -25.61 -1.61 37.20
C LEU A 123 -25.10 -1.68 35.75
N ALA A 124 -24.15 -0.81 35.37
CA ALA A 124 -23.54 -0.81 34.03
C ALA A 124 -22.87 -2.17 33.71
N LEU A 125 -22.12 -2.74 34.67
CA LEU A 125 -21.51 -4.07 34.54
C LEU A 125 -22.56 -5.18 34.45
N GLY A 126 -23.63 -5.11 35.26
CA GLY A 126 -24.73 -6.07 35.22
C GLY A 126 -25.47 -6.08 33.88
N ILE A 127 -25.80 -4.89 33.35
CA ILE A 127 -26.43 -4.76 32.03
C ILE A 127 -25.47 -5.24 30.92
N ALA A 128 -24.16 -4.90 30.98
CA ALA A 128 -23.17 -5.47 30.06
C ALA A 128 -23.18 -7.00 30.09
N GLY A 129 -23.14 -7.61 31.28
CA GLY A 129 -23.18 -9.07 31.46
C GLY A 129 -24.42 -9.70 30.84
N VAL A 130 -25.60 -9.12 31.07
CA VAL A 130 -26.86 -9.55 30.45
C VAL A 130 -26.80 -9.43 28.92
N LEU A 131 -26.35 -8.29 28.38
CA LEU A 131 -26.22 -8.11 26.93
C LEU A 131 -25.23 -9.09 26.30
N ILE A 132 -24.10 -9.37 26.96
CA ILE A 132 -23.13 -10.39 26.50
C ILE A 132 -23.80 -11.77 26.45
N VAL A 133 -24.52 -12.18 27.49
CA VAL A 133 -25.27 -13.45 27.50
C VAL A 133 -26.33 -13.50 26.39
N VAL A 134 -27.11 -12.43 26.21
CA VAL A 134 -28.12 -12.32 25.13
C VAL A 134 -27.50 -12.47 23.74
N ASN A 135 -26.32 -11.88 23.51
CA ASN A 135 -25.58 -12.02 22.25
C ASN A 135 -24.97 -13.42 22.09
N LEU A 136 -24.44 -14.04 23.14
CA LEU A 136 -23.93 -15.42 23.10
C LEU A 136 -25.04 -16.44 22.78
N LEU A 137 -26.22 -16.27 23.37
CA LEU A 137 -27.40 -17.11 23.13
C LEU A 137 -28.04 -16.91 21.74
N GLY A 138 -27.55 -15.98 20.92
CA GLY A 138 -28.06 -15.76 19.56
C GLY A 138 -29.48 -15.19 19.52
N VAL A 139 -29.92 -14.48 20.56
CA VAL A 139 -31.28 -13.90 20.62
C VAL A 139 -31.41 -12.78 19.59
N LYS A 140 -31.94 -13.12 18.41
CA LYS A 140 -32.16 -12.19 17.31
C LYS A 140 -33.24 -11.17 17.67
N GLN A 141 -32.86 -9.94 17.99
CA GLN A 141 -33.77 -8.80 17.87
C GLN A 141 -34.19 -8.69 16.40
N THR A 142 -35.50 -8.71 16.13
CA THR A 142 -35.98 -8.51 14.76
C THR A 142 -35.72 -7.07 14.34
N GLY A 143 -35.34 -6.83 13.08
CA GLY A 143 -35.04 -5.48 12.59
C GLY A 143 -36.20 -4.50 12.81
N ARG A 144 -37.45 -5.00 12.78
CA ARG A 144 -38.67 -4.25 13.10
C ARG A 144 -38.68 -3.70 14.54
N ILE A 145 -38.19 -4.45 15.53
CA ILE A 145 -38.07 -3.98 16.92
C ILE A 145 -37.03 -2.86 17.01
N GLN A 146 -35.89 -2.97 16.33
CA GLN A 146 -34.88 -1.91 16.32
C GLN A 146 -35.43 -0.63 15.68
N VAL A 147 -36.10 -0.72 14.53
CA VAL A 147 -36.74 0.43 13.86
C VAL A 147 -37.80 1.07 14.75
N ALA A 148 -38.64 0.28 15.42
CA ALA A 148 -39.65 0.80 16.35
C ALA A 148 -39.03 1.51 17.56
N LEU A 149 -37.98 0.95 18.17
CA LEU A 149 -37.26 1.58 19.28
C LEU A 149 -36.63 2.91 18.86
N VAL A 150 -35.99 2.95 17.69
CA VAL A 150 -35.41 4.18 17.13
C VAL A 150 -36.50 5.23 16.86
N ALA A 151 -37.64 4.84 16.29
CA ALA A 151 -38.76 5.74 16.04
C ALA A 151 -39.33 6.35 17.34
N VAL A 152 -39.50 5.54 18.39
CA VAL A 152 -39.96 6.00 19.72
C VAL A 152 -38.95 6.97 20.35
N MET A 153 -37.65 6.63 20.30
CA MET A 153 -36.56 7.49 20.79
C MET A 153 -36.54 8.83 20.05
N LEU A 154 -36.63 8.83 18.72
CA LEU A 154 -36.64 10.06 17.92
C LEU A 154 -37.89 10.89 18.17
N ALA A 155 -39.07 10.28 18.31
CA ALA A 155 -40.29 10.99 18.66
C ALA A 155 -40.17 11.68 20.04
N ALA A 156 -39.60 11.00 21.03
CA ALA A 156 -39.34 11.58 22.35
C ALA A 156 -38.31 12.73 22.30
N MET A 157 -37.28 12.63 21.46
CA MET A 157 -36.31 13.72 21.27
C MET A 157 -36.90 14.94 20.54
N VAL A 158 -37.71 14.72 19.49
CA VAL A 158 -38.43 15.80 18.80
C VAL A 158 -39.45 16.46 19.73
N TRP A 159 -40.14 15.69 20.57
CA TRP A 159 -41.01 16.21 21.63
C TRP A 159 -40.24 17.03 22.65
N PHE A 160 -39.09 16.55 23.14
CA PHE A 160 -38.22 17.28 24.06
C PHE A 160 -37.77 18.63 23.48
N VAL A 161 -37.29 18.64 22.23
CA VAL A 161 -36.90 19.88 21.54
C VAL A 161 -38.10 20.81 21.41
N GLY A 162 -39.20 20.35 20.79
CA GLY A 162 -40.37 21.20 20.53
C GLY A 162 -41.04 21.75 21.79
N GLY A 163 -41.07 20.96 22.88
CA GLY A 163 -41.64 21.37 24.16
C GLY A 163 -40.75 22.30 24.99
N SER A 164 -39.43 22.31 24.75
CA SER A 164 -38.46 23.11 25.53
C SER A 164 -37.89 24.31 24.76
N LEU A 165 -38.18 24.43 23.46
CA LEU A 165 -37.61 25.49 22.61
C LEU A 165 -38.11 26.89 23.01
N GLY A 166 -39.29 26.98 23.64
CA GLY A 166 -39.86 28.24 24.12
C GLY A 166 -39.16 28.80 25.38
N ASP A 167 -38.46 27.95 26.13
CA ASP A 167 -37.75 28.32 27.36
C ASP A 167 -36.27 28.72 27.11
N VAL A 168 -35.86 28.74 25.84
CA VAL A 168 -34.49 29.09 25.43
C VAL A 168 -34.24 30.59 25.63
N ASP A 169 -33.41 30.91 26.62
CA ASP A 169 -33.00 32.28 26.95
C ASP A 169 -31.69 32.66 26.22
N PRO A 170 -31.69 33.68 25.34
CA PRO A 170 -30.48 34.17 24.67
C PRO A 170 -29.34 34.57 25.61
N VAL A 171 -29.63 35.01 26.84
CA VAL A 171 -28.61 35.39 27.84
C VAL A 171 -27.70 34.21 28.18
N ARG A 172 -28.18 32.96 28.07
CA ARG A 172 -27.37 31.75 28.34
C ARG A 172 -26.37 31.43 27.22
N PHE A 173 -26.36 32.21 26.14
CA PHE A 173 -25.33 32.18 25.09
C PHE A 173 -24.35 33.36 25.18
N GLU A 174 -24.44 34.22 26.21
CA GLU A 174 -23.36 35.15 26.54
C GLU A 174 -22.06 34.38 26.83
N GLY A 175 -20.92 34.97 26.49
CA GLY A 175 -19.63 34.30 26.58
C GLY A 175 -19.45 33.11 25.61
N PHE A 176 -20.17 33.12 24.47
CA PHE A 176 -20.21 31.98 23.53
C PHE A 176 -18.83 31.40 23.16
N PHE A 177 -17.80 32.25 23.05
CA PHE A 177 -16.43 31.86 22.70
C PHE A 177 -15.41 32.07 23.84
N ASP A 178 -15.83 32.14 25.11
CA ASP A 178 -14.93 32.42 26.24
C ASP A 178 -13.86 31.33 26.45
N GLU A 179 -14.19 30.06 26.18
CA GLU A 179 -13.25 28.93 26.15
C GLU A 179 -12.35 28.90 24.88
N GLY A 180 -12.55 29.87 23.97
CA GLY A 180 -11.80 30.04 22.74
C GLY A 180 -11.98 28.96 21.69
N ILE A 181 -11.25 29.12 20.58
CA ILE A 181 -11.28 28.17 19.44
C ILE A 181 -10.68 26.81 19.83
N GLY A 182 -9.70 26.78 20.75
CA GLY A 182 -9.13 25.54 21.29
C GLY A 182 -10.18 24.69 22.01
N GLY A 183 -10.96 25.30 22.90
CA GLY A 183 -12.07 24.64 23.59
C GLY A 183 -13.13 24.08 22.63
N LEU A 184 -13.53 24.88 21.64
CA LEU A 184 -14.44 24.46 20.56
C LEU A 184 -13.91 23.24 19.79
N LEU A 185 -12.64 23.23 19.36
CA LEU A 185 -12.06 22.11 18.62
C LEU A 185 -11.89 20.86 19.50
N ALA A 186 -11.51 21.03 20.76
CA ALA A 186 -11.42 19.93 21.72
C ALA A 186 -12.79 19.29 21.99
N ALA A 187 -13.84 20.11 22.16
CA ALA A 187 -15.23 19.65 22.27
C ALA A 187 -15.72 18.96 20.97
N THR A 188 -15.38 19.51 19.80
CA THR A 188 -15.72 18.92 18.48
C THR A 188 -15.12 17.52 18.35
N GLY A 189 -13.85 17.35 18.70
CA GLY A 189 -13.19 16.05 18.74
C GLY A 189 -13.81 15.12 19.78
N PHE A 190 -14.13 15.62 20.97
CA PHE A 190 -14.77 14.85 22.04
C PHE A 190 -16.12 14.25 21.61
N VAL A 191 -17.02 15.06 21.02
CA VAL A 191 -18.36 14.62 20.61
C VAL A 191 -18.40 13.81 19.31
N TYR A 192 -17.28 13.67 18.60
CA TYR A 192 -17.18 13.00 17.29
C TYR A 192 -17.73 11.56 17.29
N VAL A 193 -17.55 10.80 18.38
CA VAL A 193 -18.10 9.43 18.56
C VAL A 193 -19.64 9.37 18.46
N SER A 194 -20.34 10.49 18.70
CA SER A 194 -21.79 10.61 18.51
C SER A 194 -22.22 10.33 17.07
N TYR A 195 -21.36 10.62 16.10
CA TYR A 195 -21.58 10.43 14.67
C TYR A 195 -20.99 9.12 14.11
N ALA A 196 -20.28 8.34 14.95
CA ALA A 196 -19.57 7.13 14.52
C ALA A 196 -20.45 6.10 13.78
N GLY A 197 -21.77 6.12 14.05
CA GLY A 197 -22.76 5.22 13.48
C GLY A 197 -23.09 5.43 12.00
N VAL A 198 -22.81 6.61 11.42
CA VAL A 198 -23.21 6.94 10.03
C VAL A 198 -22.73 5.88 9.02
N THR A 199 -21.51 5.36 9.25
CA THR A 199 -20.87 4.36 8.40
C THR A 199 -21.41 2.93 8.54
N LYS A 200 -22.46 2.71 9.34
CA LYS A 200 -23.10 1.39 9.53
C LYS A 200 -23.93 0.94 8.32
N VAL A 201 -24.47 1.87 7.53
CA VAL A 201 -25.20 1.57 6.27
C VAL A 201 -24.40 0.60 5.38
N ALA A 202 -23.14 0.95 5.12
CA ALA A 202 -22.21 0.15 4.32
C ALA A 202 -21.68 -1.14 5.01
N SER A 203 -22.28 -1.58 6.13
CA SER A 203 -22.06 -2.91 6.72
C SER A 203 -23.23 -3.87 6.51
N VAL A 204 -24.32 -3.38 5.93
CA VAL A 204 -25.49 -4.15 5.46
C VAL A 204 -25.76 -3.87 3.97
N ALA A 205 -24.72 -3.46 3.22
CA ALA A 205 -24.84 -3.09 1.80
C ALA A 205 -25.45 -4.20 0.93
N GLU A 206 -25.10 -5.45 1.23
CA GLU A 206 -25.63 -6.64 0.56
C GLU A 206 -27.15 -6.85 0.77
N GLU A 207 -27.70 -6.35 1.88
CA GLU A 207 -29.12 -6.46 2.26
C GLU A 207 -29.97 -5.27 1.75
N ILE A 208 -29.37 -4.27 1.09
CA ILE A 208 -30.06 -3.02 0.68
C ILE A 208 -30.68 -3.13 -0.71
N GLU A 209 -31.96 -2.75 -0.81
CA GLU A 209 -32.64 -2.52 -2.09
C GLU A 209 -32.00 -1.33 -2.82
N HIS A 210 -31.74 -1.43 -4.13
CA HIS A 210 -31.15 -0.35 -4.95
C HIS A 210 -29.94 0.36 -4.28
N PRO A 211 -28.85 -0.38 -3.99
CA PRO A 211 -27.73 0.12 -3.19
C PRO A 211 -27.12 1.41 -3.75
N ASP A 212 -27.01 1.52 -5.08
CA ASP A 212 -26.55 2.67 -5.87
C ASP A 212 -27.13 4.01 -5.41
N ARG A 213 -28.42 4.00 -5.01
CA ARG A 213 -29.17 5.18 -4.57
C ARG A 213 -29.40 5.19 -3.06
N ASN A 214 -29.72 4.04 -2.48
CA ASN A 214 -30.14 3.97 -1.08
C ASN A 214 -28.96 4.02 -0.10
N ILE A 215 -27.75 3.61 -0.50
CA ILE A 215 -26.54 3.77 0.33
C ILE A 215 -26.18 5.28 0.45
N PRO A 216 -25.97 6.05 -0.63
CA PRO A 216 -25.65 7.48 -0.51
C PRO A 216 -26.73 8.30 0.20
N LEU A 217 -28.00 8.12 -0.17
CA LEU A 217 -29.12 8.82 0.49
C LEU A 217 -29.26 8.42 1.95
N GLY A 218 -29.02 7.14 2.27
CA GLY A 218 -29.01 6.63 3.64
C GLY A 218 -27.93 7.28 4.50
N LEU A 219 -26.67 7.29 4.04
CA LEU A 219 -25.54 7.93 4.75
C LEU A 219 -25.75 9.44 4.91
N LEU A 220 -26.00 10.16 3.81
CA LEU A 220 -26.05 11.63 3.82
C LEU A 220 -27.32 12.16 4.48
N GLY A 221 -28.48 11.56 4.19
CA GLY A 221 -29.76 11.97 4.78
C GLY A 221 -29.80 11.73 6.30
N SER A 222 -29.27 10.60 6.77
CA SER A 222 -29.17 10.33 8.20
C SER A 222 -28.19 11.26 8.91
N LEU A 223 -27.03 11.58 8.29
CA LEU A 223 -26.05 12.51 8.84
C LEU A 223 -26.61 13.92 8.98
N ALA A 224 -27.26 14.42 7.93
CA ALA A 224 -27.89 15.75 7.93
C ALA A 224 -28.99 15.85 9.00
N PHE A 225 -29.92 14.88 9.03
CA PHE A 225 -30.99 14.82 10.02
C PHE A 225 -30.44 14.75 11.46
N THR A 226 -29.46 13.87 11.70
CA THR A 226 -28.89 13.67 13.04
C THR A 226 -28.09 14.89 13.49
N THR A 227 -27.36 15.55 12.59
CA THR A 227 -26.64 16.79 12.89
C THR A 227 -27.60 17.90 13.29
N LEU A 228 -28.69 18.09 12.53
CA LEU A 228 -29.73 19.06 12.88
C LEU A 228 -30.37 18.74 14.24
N LEU A 229 -30.74 17.47 14.48
CA LEU A 229 -31.32 17.03 15.75
C LEU A 229 -30.38 17.28 16.93
N TYR A 230 -29.09 16.94 16.80
CA TYR A 230 -28.10 17.19 17.85
C TYR A 230 -27.91 18.67 18.13
N VAL A 231 -27.78 19.51 17.08
CA VAL A 231 -27.67 20.97 17.23
C VAL A 231 -28.88 21.54 17.96
N LEU A 232 -30.10 21.14 17.60
CA LEU A 232 -31.33 21.59 18.27
C LEU A 232 -31.40 21.12 19.74
N VAL A 233 -31.08 19.86 20.02
CA VAL A 233 -31.06 19.31 21.39
C VAL A 233 -30.03 20.02 22.26
N VAL A 234 -28.83 20.28 21.73
CA VAL A 234 -27.76 20.95 22.48
C VAL A 234 -28.07 22.43 22.69
N THR A 235 -28.67 23.12 21.71
CA THR A 235 -29.21 24.48 21.88
C THR A 235 -30.24 24.54 23.01
N VAL A 236 -31.15 23.56 23.08
CA VAL A 236 -32.10 23.44 24.20
C VAL A 236 -31.40 23.16 25.53
N ILE A 237 -30.39 22.28 25.57
CA ILE A 237 -29.66 21.98 26.82
C ILE A 237 -28.89 23.20 27.34
N VAL A 238 -28.25 23.97 26.47
CA VAL A 238 -27.54 25.22 26.82
C VAL A 238 -28.53 26.31 27.22
N GLY A 239 -29.60 26.47 26.44
CA GLY A 239 -30.47 27.63 26.49
C GLY A 239 -31.66 27.52 27.43
N ALA A 240 -32.17 26.33 27.75
CA ALA A 240 -33.48 26.17 28.39
C ALA A 240 -33.45 25.94 29.91
N ALA A 241 -32.38 25.38 30.49
CA ALA A 241 -32.24 25.27 31.95
C ALA A 241 -31.10 26.13 32.53
N PRO A 242 -31.13 26.49 33.83
CA PRO A 242 -30.08 27.29 34.46
C PRO A 242 -28.69 26.63 34.36
N THR A 243 -27.71 27.35 33.84
CA THR A 243 -26.33 26.86 33.60
C THR A 243 -25.59 26.44 34.87
N ALA A 244 -26.02 26.95 36.04
CA ALA A 244 -25.49 26.62 37.37
C ALA A 244 -25.83 25.18 37.80
N GLY A 245 -25.12 24.21 37.23
CA GLY A 245 -25.18 22.78 37.58
C GLY A 245 -25.14 21.84 36.37
N LEU A 246 -25.63 22.28 35.22
CA LEU A 246 -25.76 21.46 33.99
C LEU A 246 -24.45 20.83 33.54
N ALA A 247 -23.34 21.56 33.57
CA ALA A 247 -22.03 21.03 33.20
C ALA A 247 -21.58 19.87 34.11
N GLY A 248 -22.06 19.81 35.36
CA GLY A 248 -21.82 18.69 36.28
C GLY A 248 -22.81 17.54 36.15
N SER A 249 -23.87 17.68 35.36
CA SER A 249 -24.95 16.70 35.26
C SER A 249 -24.51 15.40 34.56
N SER A 250 -25.01 14.28 35.07
CA SER A 250 -24.92 12.97 34.42
C SER A 250 -26.17 12.64 33.58
N THR A 251 -27.21 13.48 33.64
CA THR A 251 -28.53 13.28 33.03
C THR A 251 -29.08 14.55 32.35
N PRO A 252 -28.27 15.35 31.60
CA PRO A 252 -28.62 16.72 31.20
C PRO A 252 -29.94 16.85 30.45
N VAL A 253 -30.33 15.85 29.65
CA VAL A 253 -31.61 15.87 28.91
C VAL A 253 -32.81 15.71 29.86
N ALA A 254 -32.68 14.90 30.91
CA ALA A 254 -33.72 14.72 31.92
C ALA A 254 -33.82 15.93 32.85
N ASP A 255 -32.68 16.51 33.24
CA ASP A 255 -32.61 17.70 34.10
C ASP A 255 -33.30 18.90 33.43
N VAL A 256 -33.00 19.14 32.15
CA VAL A 256 -33.67 20.19 31.35
C VAL A 256 -35.16 19.89 31.22
N ALA A 257 -35.52 18.66 30.84
CA ALA A 257 -36.92 18.23 30.73
C ALA A 257 -37.72 18.41 32.03
N GLY A 258 -37.07 18.29 33.20
CA GLY A 258 -37.67 18.53 34.51
C GLY A 258 -37.99 20.00 34.80
N SER A 259 -37.36 20.93 34.09
CA SER A 259 -37.60 22.37 34.19
C SER A 259 -38.55 22.93 33.11
N THR A 260 -38.62 22.28 31.94
CA THR A 260 -39.35 22.79 30.76
C THR A 260 -40.63 22.02 30.43
N LEU A 261 -40.67 20.70 30.69
CA LEU A 261 -41.80 19.86 30.31
C LEU A 261 -42.77 19.62 31.48
N ILE A 262 -44.02 19.31 31.12
CA ILE A 262 -44.99 18.75 32.06
C ILE A 262 -44.45 17.48 32.75
N GLN A 263 -44.91 17.19 33.96
CA GLN A 263 -44.37 16.15 34.85
C GLN A 263 -44.19 14.76 34.20
N TRP A 264 -45.08 14.35 33.28
CA TRP A 264 -44.97 13.09 32.54
C TRP A 264 -43.91 13.10 31.42
N GLY A 265 -43.54 14.28 30.92
CA GLY A 265 -42.52 14.46 29.87
C GLY A 265 -41.14 13.99 30.32
N VAL A 266 -40.77 14.21 31.59
CA VAL A 266 -39.52 13.71 32.18
C VAL A 266 -39.44 12.18 32.10
N LEU A 267 -40.53 11.49 32.47
CA LEU A 267 -40.59 10.04 32.42
C LEU A 267 -40.45 9.50 30.98
N VAL A 268 -41.06 10.18 30.00
CA VAL A 268 -40.92 9.85 28.57
C VAL A 268 -39.47 10.03 28.10
N VAL A 269 -38.81 11.13 28.48
CA VAL A 269 -37.41 11.40 28.15
C VAL A 269 -36.46 10.37 28.79
N VAL A 270 -36.65 10.05 30.07
CA VAL A 270 -35.86 9.03 30.78
C VAL A 270 -36.06 7.64 30.17
N ALA A 271 -37.30 7.25 29.88
CA ALA A 271 -37.58 5.97 29.22
C ALA A 271 -36.95 5.90 27.82
N ALA A 272 -37.04 6.97 27.03
CA ALA A 272 -36.41 7.06 25.72
C ALA A 272 -34.87 6.99 25.81
N ALA A 273 -34.27 7.66 26.79
CA ALA A 273 -32.83 7.60 27.06
C ALA A 273 -32.39 6.17 27.40
N ILE A 274 -33.09 5.49 28.33
CA ILE A 274 -32.77 4.10 28.71
C ILE A 274 -32.87 3.17 27.49
N LEU A 275 -33.95 3.26 26.70
CA LEU A 275 -34.11 2.49 25.47
C LEU A 275 -32.99 2.77 24.46
N ALA A 276 -32.65 4.04 24.24
CA ALA A 276 -31.56 4.47 23.36
C ALA A 276 -30.21 3.90 23.79
N LEU A 277 -29.91 3.94 25.09
CA LEU A 277 -28.63 3.58 25.67
C LEU A 277 -28.44 2.06 25.67
N VAL A 278 -29.44 1.28 26.08
CA VAL A 278 -29.42 -0.19 26.01
C VAL A 278 -29.33 -0.66 24.55
N SER A 279 -30.09 -0.03 23.63
CA SER A 279 -30.02 -0.32 22.19
C SER A 279 -28.63 -0.01 21.61
N THR A 280 -28.06 1.15 21.95
CA THR A 280 -26.71 1.56 21.52
C THR A 280 -25.65 0.61 22.05
N ALA A 281 -25.74 0.19 23.31
CA ALA A 281 -24.82 -0.76 23.93
C ALA A 281 -24.88 -2.13 23.23
N ASN A 282 -26.09 -2.67 23.01
CA ASN A 282 -26.29 -3.94 22.32
C ASN A 282 -25.79 -3.88 20.86
N ALA A 283 -26.18 -2.83 20.12
CA ALA A 283 -25.73 -2.61 18.76
C ALA A 283 -24.21 -2.39 18.67
N GLY A 284 -23.60 -1.72 19.66
CA GLY A 284 -22.17 -1.52 19.76
C GLY A 284 -21.42 -2.82 19.98
N LEU A 285 -21.84 -3.63 20.96
CA LEU A 285 -21.26 -4.94 21.27
C LEU A 285 -21.33 -5.89 20.05
N LEU A 286 -22.52 -6.04 19.46
CA LEU A 286 -22.74 -6.88 18.28
C LEU A 286 -21.93 -6.39 17.06
N SER A 287 -21.88 -5.08 16.82
CA SER A 287 -21.14 -4.54 15.68
C SER A 287 -19.63 -4.64 15.90
N ALA A 288 -19.14 -4.45 17.14
CA ALA A 288 -17.74 -4.61 17.50
C ALA A 288 -17.28 -6.06 17.32
N SER A 289 -18.04 -7.05 17.81
CA SER A 289 -17.65 -8.47 17.72
C SER A 289 -17.56 -9.00 16.28
N ARG A 290 -18.23 -8.35 15.32
CA ARG A 290 -18.10 -8.69 13.88
C ARG A 290 -16.72 -8.38 13.31
N TYR A 291 -15.97 -7.40 13.85
CA TYR A 291 -14.64 -7.04 13.33
C TYR A 291 -13.60 -8.14 13.60
N PRO A 292 -13.35 -8.60 14.85
CA PRO A 292 -12.44 -9.73 15.09
C PRO A 292 -12.85 -11.02 14.36
N PHE A 293 -14.15 -11.26 14.19
CA PHE A 293 -14.66 -12.40 13.43
C PHE A 293 -14.30 -12.31 11.93
N ALA A 294 -14.59 -11.18 11.28
CA ALA A 294 -14.30 -10.98 9.86
C ALA A 294 -12.78 -10.95 9.58
N MET A 295 -12.03 -10.20 10.39
CA MET A 295 -10.57 -10.17 10.35
C MET A 295 -9.92 -11.55 10.55
N SER A 296 -10.57 -12.47 11.27
CA SER A 296 -10.10 -13.85 11.42
C SER A 296 -10.26 -14.66 10.14
N ARG A 297 -11.32 -14.42 9.37
CA ARG A 297 -11.53 -15.05 8.05
C ARG A 297 -10.51 -14.54 7.02
N ASP A 298 -10.12 -13.27 7.14
CA ASP A 298 -9.02 -12.65 6.38
C ASP A 298 -7.61 -13.01 6.92
N LYS A 299 -7.51 -13.89 7.94
CA LYS A 299 -6.25 -14.34 8.58
C LYS A 299 -5.43 -13.22 9.27
N LEU A 300 -6.02 -12.05 9.49
CA LEU A 300 -5.38 -10.92 10.17
C LEU A 300 -5.26 -11.13 11.69
N VAL A 301 -6.14 -11.94 12.29
CA VAL A 301 -6.18 -12.26 13.74
C VAL A 301 -6.32 -13.79 13.95
N PRO A 302 -6.23 -14.33 15.18
CA PRO A 302 -6.19 -15.78 15.42
C PRO A 302 -7.47 -16.52 15.02
N ASP A 303 -7.29 -17.68 14.37
CA ASP A 303 -8.37 -18.50 13.79
C ASP A 303 -9.48 -18.91 14.77
N ALA A 304 -9.22 -18.86 16.08
CA ALA A 304 -10.23 -19.11 17.12
C ALA A 304 -11.38 -18.09 17.14
N LEU A 305 -11.17 -16.88 16.57
CA LEU A 305 -12.17 -15.81 16.53
C LEU A 305 -13.26 -16.01 15.47
N GLN A 306 -13.00 -16.81 14.42
CA GLN A 306 -14.02 -17.19 13.42
C GLN A 306 -14.88 -18.40 13.85
N HIS A 307 -14.60 -19.01 15.01
CA HIS A 307 -15.35 -20.18 15.47
C HIS A 307 -16.79 -19.81 15.84
N VAL A 308 -17.75 -20.40 15.14
CA VAL A 308 -19.19 -20.32 15.39
C VAL A 308 -19.62 -21.54 16.21
N SER A 309 -20.43 -21.33 17.25
CA SER A 309 -20.91 -22.40 18.13
C SER A 309 -22.07 -23.16 17.51
N ASP A 310 -21.93 -24.48 17.36
CA ASP A 310 -22.97 -25.40 16.86
C ASP A 310 -24.29 -25.37 17.67
N ARG A 311 -24.26 -24.83 18.90
CA ARG A 311 -25.44 -24.75 19.78
C ARG A 311 -26.24 -23.45 19.63
N PHE A 312 -25.59 -22.37 19.19
CA PHE A 312 -26.17 -21.02 19.22
C PHE A 312 -26.09 -20.28 17.88
N ASP A 313 -25.37 -20.81 16.89
CA ASP A 313 -25.07 -20.15 15.61
C ASP A 313 -24.40 -18.77 15.76
N THR A 314 -23.65 -18.56 16.85
CA THR A 314 -22.96 -17.30 17.17
C THR A 314 -21.44 -17.44 17.28
N PRO A 315 -20.67 -16.39 16.92
CA PRO A 315 -19.22 -16.37 17.06
C PRO A 315 -18.80 -16.14 18.52
N THR A 316 -18.98 -17.16 19.34
CA THR A 316 -18.87 -17.07 20.81
C THR A 316 -17.52 -16.54 21.29
N THR A 317 -16.40 -16.91 20.65
CA THR A 317 -15.07 -16.39 20.98
C THR A 317 -14.99 -14.87 20.77
N ALA A 318 -15.42 -14.38 19.62
CA ALA A 318 -15.37 -12.95 19.28
C ALA A 318 -16.30 -12.11 20.16
N ILE A 319 -17.49 -12.64 20.49
CA ILE A 319 -18.43 -12.01 21.44
C ILE A 319 -17.83 -11.97 22.84
N THR A 320 -17.23 -13.07 23.32
CA THR A 320 -16.66 -13.16 24.68
C THR A 320 -15.45 -12.24 24.84
N VAL A 321 -14.54 -12.20 23.86
CA VAL A 321 -13.37 -11.30 23.89
C VAL A 321 -13.81 -9.83 23.85
N THR A 322 -14.75 -9.47 22.96
CA THR A 322 -15.30 -8.10 22.89
C THR A 322 -16.04 -7.72 24.17
N GLY A 323 -16.85 -8.64 24.72
CA GLY A 323 -17.56 -8.45 25.98
C GLY A 323 -16.62 -8.25 27.17
N GLY A 324 -15.53 -9.02 27.24
CA GLY A 324 -14.47 -8.83 28.23
C GLY A 324 -13.78 -7.47 28.13
N VAL A 325 -13.49 -6.99 26.92
CA VAL A 325 -12.96 -5.64 26.67
C VAL A 325 -13.95 -4.57 27.12
N VAL A 326 -15.24 -4.69 26.79
CA VAL A 326 -16.29 -3.74 27.22
C VAL A 326 -16.45 -3.74 28.75
N LEU A 327 -16.45 -4.90 29.40
CA LEU A 327 -16.48 -5.00 30.87
C LEU A 327 -15.26 -4.34 31.51
N ALA A 328 -14.06 -4.54 30.96
CA ALA A 328 -12.84 -3.90 31.44
C ALA A 328 -12.89 -2.36 31.26
N MET A 329 -13.44 -1.86 30.15
CA MET A 329 -13.67 -0.42 29.96
C MET A 329 -14.60 0.15 31.04
N ILE A 330 -15.72 -0.50 31.33
CA ILE A 330 -16.69 -0.09 32.37
C ILE A 330 -16.07 -0.18 33.79
N ALA A 331 -15.19 -1.14 34.02
CA ALA A 331 -14.56 -1.36 35.33
C ALA A 331 -13.44 -0.35 35.64
N PHE A 332 -12.64 0.04 34.64
CA PHE A 332 -11.35 0.72 34.88
C PHE A 332 -11.15 2.05 34.15
N VAL A 333 -11.96 2.40 33.15
CA VAL A 333 -11.72 3.61 32.32
C VAL A 333 -12.73 4.72 32.67
N PRO A 334 -12.28 5.94 33.01
CA PRO A 334 -13.17 7.08 33.23
C PRO A 334 -14.04 7.41 32.00
N ILE A 335 -15.27 7.88 32.21
CA ILE A 335 -16.22 8.16 31.13
C ILE A 335 -15.69 9.17 30.10
N ASP A 336 -14.95 10.19 30.55
CA ASP A 336 -14.32 11.18 29.68
C ASP A 336 -13.29 10.52 28.74
N ASP A 337 -12.50 9.57 29.24
CA ASP A 337 -11.47 8.89 28.45
C ASP A 337 -12.07 7.81 27.54
N ILE A 338 -13.16 7.15 27.96
CA ILE A 338 -13.98 6.30 27.09
C ILE A 338 -14.45 7.09 25.86
N ALA A 339 -15.01 8.29 26.07
CA ALA A 339 -15.49 9.15 24.99
C ALA A 339 -14.33 9.64 24.11
N LYS A 340 -13.24 10.17 24.71
CA LYS A 340 -12.08 10.67 23.96
C LYS A 340 -11.39 9.59 23.13
N LEU A 341 -11.14 8.40 23.68
CA LEU A 341 -10.48 7.29 22.96
C LEU A 341 -11.40 6.73 21.87
N GLY A 342 -12.70 6.58 22.15
CA GLY A 342 -13.70 6.19 21.17
C GLY A 342 -13.76 7.13 19.96
N SER A 343 -13.71 8.44 20.21
CA SER A 343 -13.63 9.49 19.20
C SER A 343 -12.30 9.49 18.45
N ALA A 344 -11.15 9.47 19.13
CA ALA A 344 -9.84 9.50 18.49
C ALA A 344 -9.61 8.32 17.54
N PHE A 345 -10.01 7.11 17.96
CA PHE A 345 -9.92 5.93 17.09
C PHE A 345 -10.89 6.02 15.91
N LYS A 346 -12.05 6.68 16.09
CA LYS A 346 -12.99 6.92 14.99
C LYS A 346 -12.44 7.92 13.97
N ILE A 347 -11.81 9.00 14.44
CA ILE A 347 -11.16 10.00 13.60
C ILE A 347 -10.02 9.35 12.81
N LEU A 348 -9.14 8.56 13.46
CA LEU A 348 -8.07 7.82 12.80
C LEU A 348 -8.59 6.91 11.68
N VAL A 349 -9.64 6.12 11.95
CA VAL A 349 -10.28 5.27 10.94
C VAL A 349 -10.88 6.10 9.80
N PHE A 350 -11.47 7.26 10.09
CA PHE A 350 -12.03 8.14 9.07
C PHE A 350 -10.97 8.86 8.23
N ILE A 351 -9.81 9.20 8.77
CA ILE A 351 -8.64 9.62 8.00
C ILE A 351 -8.27 8.51 7.00
N LEU A 352 -8.14 7.26 7.47
CA LEU A 352 -7.84 6.11 6.60
C LEU A 352 -8.93 5.83 5.55
N VAL A 353 -10.21 6.08 5.84
CA VAL A 353 -11.31 5.99 4.83
C VAL A 353 -11.13 7.02 3.71
N ASN A 354 -10.78 8.26 4.02
CA ASN A 354 -10.56 9.29 3.01
C ASN A 354 -9.33 8.96 2.16
N LEU A 355 -8.24 8.49 2.79
CA LEU A 355 -7.03 8.04 2.08
C LEU A 355 -7.28 6.79 1.21
N ALA A 356 -8.14 5.87 1.67
CA ALA A 356 -8.54 4.71 0.87
C ALA A 356 -9.29 5.12 -0.41
N LEU A 357 -10.14 6.15 -0.37
CA LEU A 357 -10.79 6.64 -1.59
C LEU A 357 -9.77 7.25 -2.57
N VAL A 358 -8.84 8.08 -2.08
CA VAL A 358 -7.75 8.62 -2.92
C VAL A 358 -6.96 7.47 -3.56
N ALA A 359 -6.64 6.43 -2.78
CA ALA A 359 -6.00 5.22 -3.30
C ALA A 359 -6.81 4.53 -4.42
N PHE A 360 -8.14 4.40 -4.29
CA PHE A 360 -8.98 3.85 -5.36
C PHE A 360 -9.09 4.75 -6.60
N ARG A 361 -9.08 6.08 -6.44
CA ARG A 361 -9.21 7.02 -7.57
C ARG A 361 -7.92 7.29 -8.35
N GLU A 362 -6.77 7.20 -7.69
CA GLU A 362 -5.44 7.44 -8.32
C GLU A 362 -4.78 6.16 -8.85
N SER A 363 -5.44 5.01 -8.70
CA SER A 363 -5.01 3.71 -9.23
C SER A 363 -5.87 3.32 -10.44
N ASP A 364 -5.24 2.76 -11.47
CA ASP A 364 -5.87 2.50 -12.77
C ASP A 364 -6.58 1.13 -12.72
N LEU A 365 -7.66 1.08 -11.95
CA LEU A 365 -8.51 -0.09 -11.78
C LEU A 365 -9.63 -0.11 -12.81
N ASP A 366 -9.50 -0.98 -13.81
CA ASP A 366 -10.54 -1.24 -14.81
C ASP A 366 -11.92 -1.56 -14.18
N ASP A 367 -11.93 -2.28 -13.05
CA ASP A 367 -13.15 -2.73 -12.36
C ASP A 367 -13.71 -1.75 -11.30
N TYR A 368 -13.16 -0.54 -11.14
CA TYR A 368 -13.65 0.41 -10.12
C TYR A 368 -14.75 1.34 -10.64
N GLU A 369 -15.98 0.83 -10.71
CA GLU A 369 -17.17 1.54 -11.21
C GLU A 369 -18.16 1.95 -10.09
N PRO A 370 -17.90 3.00 -9.29
CA PRO A 370 -18.87 3.47 -8.29
C PRO A 370 -20.05 4.19 -8.93
N ALA A 371 -21.28 3.73 -8.62
CA ALA A 371 -22.52 4.37 -9.05
C ALA A 371 -22.76 5.77 -8.42
N PHE A 372 -22.15 6.04 -7.25
CA PHE A 372 -22.09 7.39 -6.66
C PHE A 372 -20.63 7.84 -6.56
N ARG A 373 -20.33 9.04 -7.07
CA ARG A 373 -19.00 9.67 -6.96
C ARG A 373 -19.07 10.94 -6.13
N ASP A 374 -18.10 11.14 -5.24
CA ASP A 374 -17.90 12.39 -4.49
C ASP A 374 -17.70 13.55 -5.50
N PRO A 375 -18.58 14.58 -5.47
CA PRO A 375 -18.56 15.69 -6.42
C PRO A 375 -17.44 16.71 -6.16
N MET A 376 -16.78 16.65 -5.00
CA MET A 376 -15.75 17.61 -4.57
C MET A 376 -14.39 16.96 -4.30
N TYR A 377 -14.16 15.77 -4.90
CA TYR A 377 -12.83 15.15 -4.93
C TYR A 377 -11.79 16.06 -5.62
N PRO A 378 -10.54 16.17 -5.12
CA PRO A 378 -10.00 15.56 -3.88
C PRO A 378 -10.15 16.45 -2.64
N TRP A 379 -10.75 17.64 -2.75
CA TRP A 379 -10.85 18.60 -1.65
C TRP A 379 -11.64 18.07 -0.45
N THR A 380 -12.71 17.28 -0.68
CA THR A 380 -13.45 16.62 0.40
C THR A 380 -12.53 15.77 1.26
N GLN A 381 -11.72 14.91 0.63
CA GLN A 381 -10.79 13.99 1.30
C GLN A 381 -9.69 14.76 2.01
N GLY A 382 -9.18 15.83 1.40
CA GLY A 382 -8.23 16.76 2.02
C GLY A 382 -8.76 17.38 3.31
N VAL A 383 -10.02 17.86 3.32
CA VAL A 383 -10.70 18.37 4.52
C VAL A 383 -10.90 17.27 5.57
N GLY A 384 -11.25 16.05 5.15
CA GLY A 384 -11.40 14.90 6.05
C GLY A 384 -10.09 14.52 6.76
N VAL A 385 -8.99 14.48 6.01
CA VAL A 385 -7.65 14.15 6.54
C VAL A 385 -7.13 15.27 7.44
N LEU A 386 -7.06 16.51 6.94
CA LEU A 386 -6.50 17.65 7.67
C LEU A 386 -7.37 18.02 8.88
N GLY A 387 -8.69 18.01 8.73
CA GLY A 387 -9.63 18.24 9.82
C GLY A 387 -9.55 17.16 10.90
N GLY A 388 -9.41 15.89 10.51
CA GLY A 388 -9.19 14.79 11.46
C GLY A 388 -7.89 14.94 12.26
N LEU A 389 -6.79 15.27 11.60
CA LEU A 389 -5.49 15.53 12.25
C LEU A 389 -5.57 16.76 13.18
N ALA A 390 -6.24 17.83 12.75
CA ALA A 390 -6.49 19.01 13.57
C ALA A 390 -7.27 18.65 14.85
N LEU A 391 -8.39 17.92 14.75
CA LEU A 391 -9.14 17.49 15.94
C LEU A 391 -8.29 16.60 16.86
N LEU A 392 -7.57 15.60 16.33
CA LEU A 392 -6.73 14.70 17.14
C LEU A 392 -5.68 15.45 17.96
N SER A 393 -5.07 16.50 17.40
CA SER A 393 -4.09 17.33 18.12
C SER A 393 -4.69 18.20 19.22
N GLN A 394 -5.98 18.55 19.15
CA GLN A 394 -6.67 19.41 20.14
C GLN A 394 -7.31 18.62 21.29
N MET A 395 -7.47 17.30 21.17
CA MET A 395 -8.09 16.45 22.21
C MET A 395 -7.18 16.11 23.42
N GLY A 396 -5.95 16.65 23.45
CA GLY A 396 -4.97 16.44 24.51
C GLY A 396 -4.10 15.19 24.33
N LEU A 397 -3.29 14.88 25.34
CA LEU A 397 -2.24 13.85 25.23
C LEU A 397 -2.78 12.41 25.22
N VAL A 398 -3.76 12.09 26.08
CA VAL A 398 -4.31 10.72 26.22
C VAL A 398 -4.81 10.15 24.88
N PRO A 399 -5.60 10.88 24.06
CA PRO A 399 -6.18 10.30 22.84
C PRO A 399 -5.17 10.25 21.70
N LEU A 400 -4.21 11.20 21.65
CA LEU A 400 -3.08 11.19 20.73
C LEU A 400 -2.16 9.99 21.00
N VAL A 401 -1.77 9.77 22.27
CA VAL A 401 -0.99 8.60 22.69
C VAL A 401 -1.76 7.31 22.39
N GLY A 402 -3.06 7.27 22.68
CA GLY A 402 -3.92 6.14 22.30
C GLY A 402 -3.87 5.84 20.80
N ALA A 403 -4.00 6.86 19.94
CA ALA A 403 -3.99 6.73 18.48
C ALA A 403 -2.62 6.25 17.96
N VAL A 404 -1.52 6.74 18.53
CA VAL A 404 -0.16 6.26 18.22
C VAL A 404 0.03 4.81 18.68
N LEU A 405 -0.39 4.48 19.90
CA LEU A 405 -0.27 3.13 20.46
C LEU A 405 -1.09 2.09 19.68
N ILE A 406 -2.34 2.39 19.29
CA ILE A 406 -3.15 1.45 18.51
C ILE A 406 -2.63 1.27 17.08
N THR A 407 -2.07 2.33 16.49
CA THR A 407 -1.40 2.26 15.18
C THR A 407 -0.13 1.40 15.27
N GLY A 408 0.72 1.65 16.26
CA GLY A 408 1.94 0.88 16.50
C GLY A 408 1.67 -0.57 16.87
N ALA A 409 0.67 -0.83 17.71
CA ALA A 409 0.23 -2.18 18.06
C ALA A 409 -0.36 -2.93 16.86
N GLY A 410 -1.16 -2.27 16.01
CA GLY A 410 -1.68 -2.84 14.77
C GLY A 410 -0.56 -3.16 13.77
N ALA A 411 0.42 -2.28 13.62
CA ALA A 411 1.59 -2.51 12.77
C ALA A 411 2.50 -3.64 13.28
N LEU A 412 2.75 -3.69 14.60
CA LEU A 412 3.51 -4.75 15.25
C LEU A 412 2.78 -6.10 15.14
N TRP A 413 1.46 -6.12 15.37
CA TRP A 413 0.62 -7.30 15.19
C TRP A 413 0.65 -7.79 13.74
N TYR A 414 0.53 -6.89 12.77
CA TYR A 414 0.66 -7.22 11.35
C TYR A 414 2.02 -7.86 11.05
N GLY A 415 3.12 -7.24 11.48
CA GLY A 415 4.47 -7.75 11.25
C GLY A 415 4.76 -9.09 11.94
N ALA A 416 4.23 -9.32 13.13
CA ALA A 416 4.46 -10.53 13.92
C ALA A 416 3.56 -11.72 13.51
N TYR A 417 2.30 -11.46 13.16
CA TYR A 417 1.29 -12.50 12.92
C TYR A 417 0.79 -12.53 11.47
N ALA A 418 0.20 -11.43 10.98
CA ALA A 418 -0.58 -11.44 9.74
C ALA A 418 0.29 -11.48 8.46
N ARG A 419 1.46 -10.83 8.45
CA ARG A 419 2.36 -10.74 7.28
C ARG A 419 2.77 -12.10 6.71
N ARG A 420 2.81 -13.16 7.55
CA ARG A 420 3.16 -14.53 7.13
C ARG A 420 1.95 -15.37 6.69
N ARG A 421 0.73 -14.84 6.83
CA ARG A 421 -0.55 -15.55 6.64
C ARG A 421 -1.42 -14.94 5.53
N VAL A 422 -1.18 -13.69 5.18
CA VAL A 422 -1.91 -12.93 4.16
C VAL A 422 -0.99 -12.68 2.96
N GLY A 423 -1.34 -13.26 1.81
CA GLY A 423 -0.69 -12.99 0.52
C GLY A 423 -1.48 -12.03 -0.38
N ARG A 424 -2.60 -11.49 0.12
CA ARG A 424 -3.36 -10.40 -0.54
C ARG A 424 -2.58 -9.10 -0.43
N GLU A 425 -2.59 -8.31 -1.49
CA GLU A 425 -2.03 -6.96 -1.48
C GLU A 425 -3.11 -5.89 -1.73
N GLY A 426 -2.75 -4.63 -1.49
CA GLY A 426 -3.66 -3.50 -1.73
C GLY A 426 -3.46 -2.93 -3.12
N VAL A 427 -4.53 -2.34 -3.66
CA VAL A 427 -4.61 -1.68 -4.97
C VAL A 427 -3.44 -0.74 -5.25
N VAL A 428 -3.06 0.11 -4.29
CA VAL A 428 -1.90 1.03 -4.42
C VAL A 428 -0.59 0.29 -4.74
N ARG A 429 -0.42 -0.94 -4.25
CA ARG A 429 0.79 -1.72 -4.49
C ARG A 429 0.75 -2.41 -5.85
N ASP A 430 -0.41 -2.89 -6.30
CA ASP A 430 -0.59 -3.44 -7.65
C ASP A 430 -0.37 -2.36 -8.73
N GLU A 431 -0.99 -1.19 -8.56
CA GLU A 431 -0.79 -0.03 -9.44
C GLU A 431 0.70 0.35 -9.55
N LEU A 432 1.38 0.42 -8.40
CA LEU A 432 2.81 0.69 -8.37
C LEU A 432 3.61 -0.37 -9.14
N ARG A 433 3.21 -1.64 -9.10
CA ARG A 433 3.84 -2.70 -9.92
C ARG A 433 3.64 -2.43 -11.40
N ARG A 434 2.40 -2.23 -11.83
CA ARG A 434 2.04 -2.02 -13.24
C ARG A 434 2.81 -0.84 -13.82
N ARG A 435 2.83 0.31 -13.13
CA ARG A 435 3.62 1.49 -13.56
C ARG A 435 5.11 1.21 -13.63
N VAL A 436 5.69 0.49 -12.67
CA VAL A 436 7.12 0.17 -12.66
C VAL A 436 7.47 -0.84 -13.77
N GLY A 437 6.62 -1.83 -14.03
CA GLY A 437 6.74 -2.80 -15.13
C GLY A 437 6.64 -2.14 -16.50
N GLN A 438 5.58 -1.37 -16.74
CA GLN A 438 5.40 -0.60 -17.98
C GLN A 438 6.56 0.37 -18.23
N GLN A 439 7.03 1.08 -17.20
CA GLN A 439 8.21 1.96 -17.35
C GLN A 439 9.49 1.18 -17.64
N ALA A 440 9.63 -0.07 -17.19
CA ALA A 440 10.79 -0.90 -17.51
C ALA A 440 10.72 -1.46 -18.94
N ALA A 441 9.54 -1.91 -19.38
CA ALA A 441 9.29 -2.31 -20.77
C ALA A 441 9.52 -1.12 -21.71
N GLU A 442 8.94 0.04 -21.41
CA GLU A 442 9.09 1.27 -22.20
C GLU A 442 10.54 1.75 -22.26
N ARG A 443 11.33 1.66 -21.18
CA ARG A 443 12.78 1.92 -21.22
C ARG A 443 13.52 0.96 -22.16
N THR A 444 13.08 -0.30 -22.23
CA THR A 444 13.68 -1.30 -23.12
C THR A 444 13.27 -1.06 -24.57
N ARG A 445 11.99 -0.72 -24.82
CA ARG A 445 11.52 -0.26 -26.13
C ARG A 445 12.27 0.98 -26.59
N VAL A 446 12.45 1.98 -25.72
CA VAL A 446 13.22 3.18 -26.06
C VAL A 446 14.68 2.85 -26.36
N ALA A 447 15.33 1.93 -25.64
CA ALA A 447 16.68 1.49 -25.99
C ALA A 447 16.74 0.82 -27.38
N LEU A 448 15.79 -0.07 -27.69
CA LEU A 448 15.70 -0.76 -28.98
C LEU A 448 15.30 0.17 -30.15
N ASP A 449 14.41 1.16 -29.92
CA ASP A 449 13.87 2.09 -30.93
C ASP A 449 14.76 3.33 -31.14
N THR A 450 15.33 3.88 -30.07
CA THR A 450 16.13 5.12 -30.09
C THR A 450 17.63 4.87 -29.99
N GLY A 451 18.05 3.59 -29.95
CA GLY A 451 19.42 3.12 -29.81
C GLY A 451 20.40 4.10 -30.45
N GLN A 452 21.07 4.89 -29.59
CA GLN A 452 22.08 5.82 -30.05
C GLN A 452 23.17 4.95 -30.66
N ARG A 453 23.22 4.96 -31.99
CA ARG A 453 24.11 4.14 -32.80
C ARG A 453 25.47 4.05 -32.12
N ALA A 454 25.93 2.83 -31.84
CA ALA A 454 27.35 2.61 -31.71
C ALA A 454 27.95 2.84 -33.10
N ASP A 455 28.24 4.10 -33.43
CA ASP A 455 28.85 4.50 -34.69
C ASP A 455 30.26 3.86 -34.80
N ARG A 456 30.87 3.47 -33.67
CA ARG A 456 32.11 2.69 -33.63
C ARG A 456 32.14 1.61 -32.55
N VAL A 457 32.15 0.35 -32.99
CA VAL A 457 32.43 -0.83 -32.14
C VAL A 457 33.90 -1.21 -32.29
N VAL A 458 34.60 -1.41 -31.17
CA VAL A 458 36.01 -1.81 -31.18
C VAL A 458 36.22 -3.14 -30.49
N VAL A 459 36.89 -4.07 -31.18
CA VAL A 459 37.33 -5.35 -30.64
C VAL A 459 38.80 -5.27 -30.28
N GLY A 460 39.14 -5.46 -29.00
CA GLY A 460 40.53 -5.53 -28.53
C GLY A 460 41.05 -6.96 -28.51
N THR A 461 42.13 -7.22 -29.25
CA THR A 461 42.87 -8.50 -29.30
C THR A 461 44.35 -8.27 -28.94
N THR A 462 45.17 -9.32 -28.95
CA THR A 462 46.60 -9.33 -28.60
C THR A 462 47.32 -10.46 -29.35
N GLU A 463 48.63 -10.35 -29.59
CA GLU A 463 49.45 -11.43 -30.19
C GLU A 463 49.31 -12.80 -29.50
N ASP A 464 49.11 -12.83 -28.17
CA ASP A 464 48.95 -14.07 -27.38
C ASP A 464 47.61 -14.79 -27.62
N LEU A 465 46.64 -14.15 -28.28
CA LEU A 465 45.31 -14.73 -28.48
C LEU A 465 45.33 -15.71 -29.66
N ARG A 466 44.96 -16.96 -29.37
CA ARG A 466 44.90 -18.00 -30.42
C ARG A 466 43.95 -17.58 -31.56
N PRO A 467 44.29 -17.84 -32.84
CA PRO A 467 43.48 -17.42 -33.99
C PRO A 467 42.01 -17.88 -33.96
N ASP A 468 41.72 -19.03 -33.35
CA ASP A 468 40.34 -19.53 -33.19
C ASP A 468 39.51 -18.68 -32.22
N ARG A 469 40.13 -18.19 -31.14
CA ARG A 469 39.49 -17.31 -30.15
C ARG A 469 39.41 -15.88 -30.66
N GLU A 470 40.44 -15.40 -31.35
CA GLU A 470 40.40 -14.10 -32.01
C GLU A 470 39.26 -14.03 -33.02
N THR A 471 39.13 -15.03 -33.91
CA THR A 471 38.04 -15.08 -34.89
C THR A 471 36.68 -15.06 -34.19
N ALA A 472 36.47 -15.87 -33.14
CA ALA A 472 35.22 -15.87 -32.39
C ALA A 472 34.93 -14.55 -31.64
N LEU A 473 35.95 -13.85 -31.16
CA LEU A 473 35.80 -12.54 -30.50
C LEU A 473 35.41 -11.46 -31.52
N VAL A 474 36.02 -11.49 -32.71
CA VAL A 474 35.71 -10.59 -33.83
C VAL A 474 34.32 -10.91 -34.43
N GLU A 475 33.92 -12.18 -34.52
CA GLU A 475 32.56 -12.60 -34.87
C GLU A 475 31.52 -11.98 -33.92
N VAL A 476 31.74 -12.06 -32.59
CA VAL A 476 30.85 -11.43 -31.61
C VAL A 476 30.84 -9.90 -31.76
N GLY A 477 31.99 -9.27 -32.01
CA GLY A 477 32.05 -7.85 -32.34
C GLY A 477 31.22 -7.48 -33.58
N ALA A 478 31.31 -8.29 -34.65
CA ALA A 478 30.57 -8.11 -35.88
C ALA A 478 29.05 -8.32 -35.72
N ALA A 479 28.65 -9.32 -34.92
CA ALA A 479 27.25 -9.52 -34.53
C ALA A 479 26.67 -8.30 -33.78
N LEU A 480 27.50 -7.63 -32.98
CA LEU A 480 27.11 -6.41 -32.27
C LEU A 480 27.15 -5.16 -33.17
N THR A 481 27.85 -5.17 -34.32
CA THR A 481 27.68 -4.14 -35.37
C THR A 481 26.48 -4.36 -36.27
N GLY A 482 25.97 -5.58 -36.41
CA GLY A 482 24.89 -5.95 -37.35
C GLY A 482 23.52 -5.29 -37.12
N ALA A 483 23.39 -4.41 -36.13
CA ALA A 483 22.23 -3.56 -35.88
C ALA A 483 22.45 -2.07 -36.27
N PHE A 484 23.64 -1.68 -36.73
CA PHE A 484 24.06 -0.28 -36.85
C PHE A 484 24.74 0.03 -38.20
N GLU A 485 24.65 1.28 -38.65
CA GLU A 485 25.41 1.83 -39.80
C GLU A 485 26.89 2.16 -39.42
N GLY A 486 27.33 1.72 -38.24
CA GLY A 486 28.63 2.02 -37.63
C GLY A 486 29.77 1.13 -38.12
N GLY A 487 31.00 1.57 -37.88
CA GLY A 487 32.21 0.84 -38.26
C GLY A 487 32.67 -0.16 -37.20
N LEU A 488 33.11 -1.34 -37.64
CA LEU A 488 33.85 -2.30 -36.82
C LEU A 488 35.35 -1.98 -36.93
N THR A 489 36.03 -1.74 -35.80
CA THR A 489 37.49 -1.63 -35.75
C THR A 489 38.09 -2.76 -34.91
N VAL A 490 38.97 -3.59 -35.47
CA VAL A 490 39.73 -4.61 -34.71
C VAL A 490 41.10 -4.06 -34.37
N VAL A 491 41.45 -4.00 -33.10
CA VAL A 491 42.74 -3.44 -32.63
C VAL A 491 43.51 -4.49 -31.84
N ARG A 492 44.68 -4.86 -32.35
CA ARG A 492 45.63 -5.68 -31.59
C ARG A 492 46.47 -4.79 -30.69
N PHE A 493 46.54 -5.09 -29.41
CA PHE A 493 47.32 -4.34 -28.43
C PHE A 493 48.50 -5.18 -27.96
N ASP A 494 49.70 -4.78 -28.36
CA ASP A 494 50.91 -5.59 -28.21
C ASP A 494 51.87 -4.96 -27.19
N ALA A 495 52.36 -5.80 -26.28
CA ALA A 495 53.05 -5.39 -25.06
C ALA A 495 54.58 -5.47 -25.25
N VAL A 496 55.24 -4.33 -25.46
CA VAL A 496 56.70 -4.32 -25.65
C VAL A 496 57.46 -3.89 -24.39
N PRO A 497 58.65 -4.48 -24.12
CA PRO A 497 59.45 -4.13 -22.95
C PRO A 497 59.82 -2.64 -22.90
N ASP A 498 59.87 -2.05 -21.70
CA ASP A 498 60.27 -0.65 -21.44
C ASP A 498 61.62 -0.24 -22.08
N GLN A 499 62.46 -1.20 -22.47
CA GLN A 499 63.77 -0.97 -23.08
C GLN A 499 63.73 -0.86 -24.62
N LEU A 500 62.62 -1.21 -25.27
CA LEU A 500 62.44 -1.14 -26.72
C LEU A 500 61.67 0.13 -27.11
N PRO A 501 62.25 1.08 -27.84
CA PRO A 501 61.52 2.26 -28.31
C PRO A 501 60.30 1.91 -29.18
N LEU A 502 59.15 2.52 -28.90
CA LEU A 502 57.87 2.24 -29.58
C LEU A 502 57.90 2.52 -31.09
N ASP A 503 58.69 3.50 -31.53
CA ASP A 503 58.92 3.80 -32.95
C ASP A 503 59.66 2.65 -33.64
N SER A 504 60.69 2.10 -33.00
CA SER A 504 61.45 0.95 -33.48
C SER A 504 60.62 -0.34 -33.48
N ALA A 505 59.68 -0.48 -32.54
CA ALA A 505 58.77 -1.62 -32.50
C ALA A 505 57.72 -1.55 -33.61
N ALA A 506 57.14 -0.37 -33.88
CA ALA A 506 56.13 -0.17 -34.92
C ALA A 506 56.67 -0.26 -36.37
N GLU A 507 57.99 -0.18 -36.57
CA GLU A 507 58.63 -0.37 -37.89
C GLU A 507 58.94 -1.84 -38.23
N VAL A 508 58.89 -2.77 -37.26
CA VAL A 508 59.33 -4.16 -37.44
C VAL A 508 58.13 -5.09 -37.53
N GLN A 509 57.70 -5.40 -38.76
CA GLN A 509 56.62 -6.35 -39.00
C GLN A 509 57.07 -7.80 -38.75
N SER A 510 56.39 -8.49 -37.85
CA SER A 510 56.56 -9.89 -37.50
C SER A 510 55.77 -10.83 -38.43
N PRO A 511 56.09 -12.14 -38.48
CA PRO A 511 55.28 -13.13 -39.20
C PRO A 511 53.84 -13.25 -38.68
N ASP A 512 53.62 -12.99 -37.39
CA ASP A 512 52.30 -13.10 -36.74
C ASP A 512 51.44 -11.86 -36.99
N ASP A 513 52.05 -10.71 -37.29
CA ASP A 513 51.41 -9.48 -37.81
C ASP A 513 50.86 -9.77 -39.20
N VAL A 514 51.69 -10.29 -40.10
CA VAL A 514 51.29 -10.63 -41.48
C VAL A 514 50.15 -11.68 -41.49
N ASP A 515 50.15 -12.65 -40.57
CA ASP A 515 49.04 -13.60 -40.45
C ASP A 515 47.78 -12.93 -39.86
N PHE A 516 47.91 -12.00 -38.89
CA PHE A 516 46.80 -11.19 -38.39
C PHE A 516 46.17 -10.33 -39.50
N GLU A 517 46.95 -9.53 -40.24
CA GLU A 517 46.49 -8.76 -41.40
C GLU A 517 45.77 -9.68 -42.42
N THR A 518 46.37 -10.82 -42.76
CA THR A 518 45.80 -11.81 -43.70
C THR A 518 44.50 -12.44 -43.19
N ARG A 519 44.32 -12.61 -41.88
CA ARG A 519 43.06 -13.06 -41.26
C ARG A 519 42.02 -11.95 -41.30
N MET A 520 42.38 -10.72 -40.94
CA MET A 520 41.46 -9.58 -40.90
C MET A 520 41.00 -9.16 -42.30
N ASP A 521 41.86 -9.15 -43.31
CA ASP A 521 41.47 -8.95 -44.72
C ASP A 521 40.40 -9.95 -45.18
N ARG A 522 40.57 -11.23 -44.80
CA ARG A 522 39.62 -12.30 -45.13
C ARG A 522 38.30 -12.13 -44.37
N PHE A 523 38.36 -11.70 -43.11
CA PHE A 523 37.18 -11.46 -42.30
C PHE A 523 36.39 -10.24 -42.79
N GLY A 524 37.07 -9.11 -43.06
CA GLY A 524 36.47 -7.88 -43.56
C GLY A 524 35.72 -8.07 -44.89
N ALA A 525 36.15 -9.00 -45.74
CA ALA A 525 35.43 -9.40 -46.94
C ALA A 525 34.06 -10.09 -46.68
N SER A 526 33.73 -10.42 -45.43
CA SER A 526 32.46 -10.98 -44.98
C SER A 526 31.63 -10.05 -44.08
N VAL A 527 32.13 -8.83 -43.80
CA VAL A 527 31.43 -7.83 -42.98
C VAL A 527 30.66 -6.85 -43.87
N ASP A 528 29.35 -6.75 -43.67
CA ASP A 528 28.52 -5.73 -44.30
C ASP A 528 28.66 -4.38 -43.57
N GLY A 529 29.73 -3.62 -43.85
CA GLY A 529 29.92 -2.29 -43.28
C GLY A 529 31.36 -1.74 -43.39
N PRO A 530 31.65 -0.57 -42.80
CA PRO A 530 33.02 -0.10 -42.64
C PRO A 530 33.79 -1.03 -41.71
N PHE A 531 34.86 -1.64 -42.20
CA PHE A 531 35.76 -2.49 -41.44
C PHE A 531 37.17 -1.92 -41.46
N GLU A 532 37.73 -1.68 -40.28
CA GLU A 532 39.11 -1.24 -40.07
C GLU A 532 39.83 -2.23 -39.16
N TYR A 533 41.13 -2.42 -39.36
CA TYR A 533 41.97 -3.11 -38.39
C TYR A 533 43.31 -2.39 -38.24
N GLY A 534 44.00 -2.66 -37.14
CA GLY A 534 45.33 -2.12 -36.89
C GLY A 534 45.92 -2.58 -35.56
N GLU A 535 47.13 -2.11 -35.29
CA GLU A 535 47.95 -2.55 -34.17
C GLU A 535 48.40 -1.35 -33.33
N VAL A 536 48.43 -1.52 -32.01
CA VAL A 536 48.80 -0.48 -31.04
C VAL A 536 49.82 -1.06 -30.08
N VAL A 537 51.09 -0.72 -30.34
CA VAL A 537 52.22 -1.12 -29.52
C VAL A 537 52.32 -0.23 -28.26
N SER A 538 52.46 -0.83 -27.07
CA SER A 538 52.54 -0.09 -25.79
C SER A 538 53.42 -0.79 -24.74
N HIS A 539 53.89 -0.01 -23.77
CA HIS A 539 54.50 -0.51 -22.53
C HIS A 539 53.45 -0.79 -21.42
N ASP A 540 52.31 -0.10 -21.45
CA ASP A 540 51.18 -0.35 -20.54
C ASP A 540 49.90 -0.49 -21.38
N VAL A 541 49.43 -1.73 -21.50
CA VAL A 541 48.35 -2.11 -22.42
C VAL A 541 46.99 -1.61 -21.95
N ARG A 542 46.66 -1.72 -20.67
CA ARG A 542 45.39 -1.18 -20.13
C ARG A 542 45.24 0.33 -20.36
N HIS A 543 46.33 1.11 -20.26
CA HIS A 543 46.31 2.53 -20.56
C HIS A 543 46.19 2.76 -22.07
N ALA A 544 46.81 1.92 -22.91
CA ALA A 544 46.64 1.98 -24.36
C ALA A 544 45.17 1.74 -24.76
N VAL A 545 44.53 0.68 -24.24
CA VAL A 545 43.11 0.36 -24.48
C VAL A 545 42.20 1.53 -24.08
N ALA A 546 42.32 2.04 -22.85
CA ALA A 546 41.49 3.14 -22.37
C ALA A 546 41.77 4.47 -23.10
N ASN A 547 43.02 4.74 -23.49
CA ASN A 547 43.36 5.92 -24.30
C ASN A 547 42.85 5.79 -25.73
N PHE A 548 42.96 4.62 -26.35
CA PHE A 548 42.49 4.37 -27.71
C PHE A 548 40.98 4.62 -27.79
N ALA A 549 40.21 4.01 -26.88
CA ALA A 549 38.77 4.19 -26.81
C ALA A 549 38.34 5.66 -26.66
N ARG A 550 39.05 6.41 -25.80
CA ARG A 550 38.82 7.83 -25.56
C ARG A 550 39.19 8.75 -26.74
N HIS A 551 40.24 8.43 -27.51
CA HIS A 551 40.66 9.26 -28.66
C HIS A 551 39.87 8.96 -29.93
N HIS A 552 39.41 7.71 -30.12
CA HIS A 552 38.66 7.29 -31.31
C HIS A 552 37.14 7.38 -31.17
N ALA A 553 36.67 7.94 -30.04
CA ALA A 553 35.26 8.06 -29.67
C ALA A 553 34.52 6.72 -29.78
N VAL A 554 35.05 5.70 -29.10
CA VAL A 554 34.48 4.35 -29.09
C VAL A 554 33.26 4.32 -28.19
N ASP A 555 32.14 3.83 -28.73
CA ASP A 555 30.89 3.66 -28.00
C ASP A 555 30.88 2.31 -27.26
N LEU A 556 31.30 1.24 -27.96
CA LEU A 556 31.29 -0.13 -27.45
C LEU A 556 32.67 -0.76 -27.59
N LEU A 557 33.25 -1.17 -26.47
CA LEU A 557 34.53 -1.86 -26.41
C LEU A 557 34.33 -3.34 -26.03
N VAL A 558 34.70 -4.23 -26.94
CA VAL A 558 34.59 -5.69 -26.80
C VAL A 558 35.97 -6.26 -26.47
N LEU A 559 36.13 -6.88 -25.31
CA LEU A 559 37.39 -7.49 -24.86
C LEU A 559 37.18 -8.96 -24.48
N GLU A 560 38.27 -9.74 -24.51
CA GLU A 560 38.25 -11.12 -24.02
C GLU A 560 37.95 -11.19 -22.51
N ARG A 561 37.17 -12.21 -22.13
CA ARG A 561 37.01 -12.70 -20.78
C ARG A 561 37.58 -14.11 -20.65
N THR A 562 38.44 -14.32 -19.66
CA THR A 562 39.03 -15.63 -19.33
C THR A 562 38.86 -15.94 -17.84
N LEU A 563 38.46 -17.17 -17.52
CA LEU A 563 38.23 -17.64 -16.14
C LEU A 563 39.51 -18.14 -15.44
N SER A 564 40.68 -18.06 -16.09
CA SER A 564 41.97 -18.56 -15.59
C SER A 564 43.01 -17.45 -15.60
N ALA A 565 43.49 -17.08 -14.40
CA ALA A 565 44.41 -15.95 -14.20
C ALA A 565 45.78 -16.09 -14.89
N ASP A 566 46.18 -17.32 -15.28
CA ASP A 566 47.51 -17.61 -15.83
C ASP A 566 47.64 -17.33 -17.35
N ARG A 567 46.58 -16.86 -18.05
CA ARG A 567 46.54 -16.82 -19.53
C ARG A 567 45.76 -15.65 -20.16
N SER A 568 45.58 -14.54 -19.45
CA SER A 568 44.97 -13.32 -20.02
C SER A 568 46.01 -12.23 -20.18
N TRP A 569 45.92 -11.45 -21.27
CA TRP A 569 46.66 -10.20 -21.45
C TRP A 569 46.10 -9.04 -20.59
N LEU A 570 44.88 -9.19 -20.06
CA LEU A 570 44.26 -8.28 -19.09
C LEU A 570 43.70 -9.07 -17.91
N ASP A 571 44.19 -8.80 -16.69
CA ASP A 571 43.64 -9.40 -15.47
C ASP A 571 42.33 -8.72 -15.02
N GLU A 572 41.65 -9.28 -14.02
CA GLU A 572 40.41 -8.66 -13.50
C GLU A 572 40.61 -7.24 -12.96
N ARG A 573 41.81 -6.89 -12.47
CA ARG A 573 42.11 -5.55 -11.93
C ARG A 573 42.29 -4.54 -13.04
N ASP A 574 42.90 -4.95 -14.14
CA ASP A 574 43.08 -4.14 -15.33
C ASP A 574 41.76 -3.96 -16.07
N LEU A 575 40.91 -4.99 -16.16
CA LEU A 575 39.53 -4.86 -16.64
C LEU A 575 38.67 -3.97 -15.72
N ASP A 576 38.77 -4.11 -14.39
CA ASP A 576 38.15 -3.18 -13.42
C ASP A 576 38.75 -1.76 -13.49
N TRP A 577 39.99 -1.58 -13.97
CA TRP A 577 40.61 -0.27 -14.17
C TRP A 577 40.12 0.38 -15.47
N ILE A 578 40.13 -0.37 -16.58
CA ILE A 578 39.60 0.08 -17.88
C ILE A 578 38.14 0.50 -17.73
N SER A 579 37.29 -0.31 -17.09
CA SER A 579 35.87 0.04 -16.88
C SER A 579 35.64 1.25 -15.96
N ARG A 580 36.67 1.80 -15.33
CA ARG A 580 36.62 3.04 -14.51
C ARG A 580 37.24 4.26 -15.21
N HIS A 581 38.00 4.07 -16.28
CA HIS A 581 38.75 5.14 -16.96
C HIS A 581 38.46 5.23 -18.47
N CYS A 582 37.75 4.24 -19.04
CA CYS A 582 37.25 4.24 -20.40
C CYS A 582 35.92 5.02 -20.50
N SER A 583 35.66 5.63 -21.66
CA SER A 583 34.40 6.29 -21.99
C SER A 583 33.40 5.40 -22.74
N ALA A 584 33.81 4.20 -23.17
CA ALA A 584 32.96 3.23 -23.86
C ALA A 584 32.22 2.32 -22.86
N ASP A 585 31.08 1.78 -23.30
CA ASP A 585 30.48 0.60 -22.67
C ASP A 585 31.38 -0.62 -22.89
N LEU A 586 31.58 -1.43 -21.84
CA LEU A 586 32.53 -2.55 -21.88
C LEU A 586 31.79 -3.88 -21.92
N VAL A 587 32.04 -4.67 -22.95
CA VAL A 587 31.49 -6.03 -23.12
C VAL A 587 32.63 -7.03 -23.01
N LEU A 588 32.60 -7.85 -21.96
CA LEU A 588 33.61 -8.87 -21.71
C LEU A 588 33.08 -10.22 -22.22
N VAL A 589 33.67 -10.73 -23.30
CA VAL A 589 33.20 -11.90 -24.04
C VAL A 589 34.12 -13.09 -23.80
N GLU A 590 33.56 -14.22 -23.39
CA GLU A 590 34.27 -15.50 -23.46
C GLU A 590 34.19 -16.01 -24.92
N PRO A 591 35.29 -15.99 -25.71
CA PRO A 591 35.22 -16.17 -27.16
C PRO A 591 34.65 -17.54 -27.53
N THR A 592 33.49 -17.51 -28.18
CA THR A 592 32.68 -18.68 -28.54
C THR A 592 32.14 -18.45 -29.94
N PRO A 593 32.38 -19.34 -30.92
CA PRO A 593 31.91 -19.14 -32.30
C PRO A 593 30.39 -18.99 -32.36
N LEU A 594 29.88 -18.08 -33.18
CA LEU A 594 28.43 -17.83 -33.25
C LEU A 594 27.66 -19.06 -33.75
N ALA A 595 28.27 -19.84 -34.64
CA ALA A 595 27.69 -21.02 -35.25
C ALA A 595 27.42 -22.21 -34.29
N VAL A 596 27.77 -22.10 -33.01
CA VAL A 596 27.44 -23.11 -31.96
C VAL A 596 26.41 -22.60 -30.96
N LEU A 597 25.83 -21.41 -31.16
CA LEU A 597 24.83 -20.82 -30.27
C LEU A 597 23.41 -21.04 -30.81
N ASP A 598 22.67 -21.97 -30.22
CA ASP A 598 21.23 -22.15 -30.49
C ASP A 598 20.38 -21.34 -29.49
N ARG A 599 20.89 -21.13 -28.26
CA ARG A 599 20.15 -20.59 -27.12
C ARG A 599 21.00 -19.66 -26.25
N ILE A 600 20.59 -18.40 -26.11
CA ILE A 600 21.27 -17.37 -25.31
C ILE A 600 20.38 -16.94 -24.14
N ALA A 601 20.86 -17.06 -22.91
CA ALA A 601 20.09 -16.72 -21.72
C ALA A 601 20.44 -15.35 -21.13
N LEU A 602 19.43 -14.52 -20.88
CA LEU A 602 19.53 -13.32 -20.06
C LEU A 602 19.12 -13.67 -18.64
N VAL A 603 19.95 -13.33 -17.66
CA VAL A 603 19.62 -13.56 -16.25
C VAL A 603 19.49 -12.26 -15.43
N THR A 604 18.42 -12.11 -14.68
CA THR A 604 18.28 -11.10 -13.60
C THR A 604 18.00 -11.78 -12.26
N ASP A 605 18.59 -11.25 -11.18
CA ASP A 605 18.42 -11.77 -9.82
C ASP A 605 17.40 -10.97 -8.99
N ASN A 606 17.14 -9.70 -9.35
CA ASN A 606 16.21 -8.83 -8.63
C ASN A 606 15.83 -7.56 -9.44
N GLY A 607 14.64 -7.52 -10.04
CA GLY A 607 14.15 -6.38 -10.81
C GLY A 607 14.20 -6.60 -12.33
N PRO A 608 13.81 -5.58 -13.13
CA PRO A 608 13.76 -5.70 -14.59
C PRO A 608 15.16 -5.93 -15.18
N PHE A 609 15.22 -6.45 -16.39
CA PHE A 609 16.48 -6.54 -17.13
C PHE A 609 16.97 -5.13 -17.51
N ASP A 610 18.29 -4.93 -17.51
CA ASP A 610 18.87 -3.72 -18.06
C ASP A 610 18.57 -3.61 -19.58
N PRO A 611 18.12 -2.45 -20.09
CA PRO A 611 17.80 -2.28 -21.51
C PRO A 611 18.94 -2.64 -22.47
N ARG A 612 20.18 -2.22 -22.19
CA ARG A 612 21.34 -2.49 -23.05
C ARG A 612 21.69 -3.98 -23.06
N LYS A 613 21.43 -4.67 -21.95
CA LYS A 613 21.58 -6.13 -21.88
C LYS A 613 20.59 -6.85 -22.79
N VAL A 614 19.34 -6.37 -22.87
CA VAL A 614 18.32 -6.92 -23.80
C VAL A 614 18.71 -6.63 -25.25
N GLU A 615 19.12 -5.40 -25.54
CA GLU A 615 19.62 -4.96 -26.85
C GLU A 615 20.79 -5.81 -27.37
N LEU A 616 21.89 -5.91 -26.60
CA LEU A 616 23.08 -6.69 -26.98
C LEU A 616 22.76 -8.18 -27.18
N ALA A 617 21.92 -8.77 -26.31
CA ALA A 617 21.55 -10.16 -26.43
C ALA A 617 20.64 -10.42 -27.65
N ASN A 618 19.70 -9.52 -27.94
CA ASN A 618 18.82 -9.60 -29.10
C ASN A 618 19.61 -9.48 -30.42
N GLY A 619 20.55 -8.54 -30.52
CA GLY A 619 21.45 -8.42 -31.68
C GLY A 619 22.31 -9.66 -31.88
N LEU A 620 22.96 -10.15 -30.81
CA LEU A 620 23.79 -11.35 -30.85
C LEU A 620 22.99 -12.60 -31.25
N ALA A 621 21.79 -12.78 -30.71
CA ALA A 621 20.92 -13.89 -31.08
C ALA A 621 20.44 -13.80 -32.53
N ALA A 622 20.13 -12.60 -33.03
CA ALA A 622 19.74 -12.39 -34.41
C ALA A 622 20.88 -12.77 -35.39
N ALA A 623 22.11 -12.40 -35.07
CA ALA A 623 23.29 -12.74 -35.87
C ALA A 623 23.62 -14.25 -35.85
N ALA A 624 23.44 -14.92 -34.71
CA ALA A 624 23.65 -16.37 -34.58
C ALA A 624 22.49 -17.22 -35.15
N GLY A 625 21.30 -16.64 -35.36
CA GLY A 625 20.07 -17.39 -35.62
C GLY A 625 19.50 -18.10 -34.39
N ALA A 626 19.92 -17.66 -33.19
CA ALA A 626 19.61 -18.25 -31.91
C ALA A 626 18.26 -17.78 -31.32
N SER A 627 17.83 -18.44 -30.24
CA SER A 627 16.69 -18.04 -29.40
C SER A 627 17.15 -17.42 -28.08
N LEU A 628 16.33 -16.54 -27.50
CA LEU A 628 16.58 -15.96 -26.16
C LEU A 628 15.83 -16.71 -25.06
N VAL A 629 16.41 -16.73 -23.86
CA VAL A 629 15.76 -17.23 -22.63
C VAL A 629 15.84 -16.18 -21.53
N LEU A 630 14.70 -15.64 -21.10
CA LEU A 630 14.58 -14.68 -20.00
C LEU A 630 14.51 -15.41 -18.66
N GLY A 631 15.65 -15.59 -18.00
CA GLY A 631 15.78 -16.15 -16.65
C GLY A 631 15.58 -15.08 -15.57
N HIS A 632 14.45 -15.09 -14.87
CA HIS A 632 14.12 -14.10 -13.83
C HIS A 632 13.97 -14.75 -12.46
N ALA A 633 14.78 -14.33 -11.48
CA ALA A 633 14.71 -14.86 -10.13
C ALA A 633 13.66 -14.13 -9.30
N VAL A 634 12.70 -14.87 -8.76
CA VAL A 634 11.62 -14.36 -7.92
C VAL A 634 11.72 -14.99 -6.53
N PRO A 635 11.53 -14.25 -5.43
CA PRO A 635 11.54 -14.82 -4.07
C PRO A 635 10.55 -15.98 -3.91
N ALA A 636 10.90 -16.97 -3.09
CA ALA A 636 10.05 -18.14 -2.85
C ALA A 636 8.71 -17.77 -2.18
N ASP A 637 8.69 -16.66 -1.44
CA ASP A 637 7.53 -16.07 -0.76
C ASP A 637 6.80 -14.99 -1.59
N ALA A 638 7.19 -14.78 -2.86
CA ALA A 638 6.54 -13.80 -3.73
C ALA A 638 5.08 -14.16 -4.04
N THR A 639 4.22 -13.15 -4.09
CA THR A 639 2.79 -13.29 -4.37
C THR A 639 2.53 -13.69 -5.82
N GLU A 640 1.31 -14.16 -6.10
CA GLU A 640 0.92 -14.45 -7.50
C GLU A 640 0.89 -13.18 -8.36
N ASP A 641 0.57 -12.02 -7.75
CA ASP A 641 0.57 -10.72 -8.41
C ASP A 641 2.01 -10.27 -8.81
N GLN A 642 3.03 -10.57 -7.99
CA GLN A 642 4.44 -10.38 -8.40
C GLN A 642 4.79 -11.26 -9.60
N ARG A 643 4.40 -12.54 -9.56
CA ARG A 643 4.66 -13.47 -10.66
C ARG A 643 3.92 -13.06 -11.94
N ALA A 644 2.70 -12.54 -11.82
CA ALA A 644 1.95 -11.96 -12.92
C ALA A 644 2.64 -10.72 -13.49
N THR A 645 3.12 -9.80 -12.65
CA THR A 645 3.90 -8.62 -13.07
C THR A 645 5.13 -9.02 -13.87
N VAL A 646 5.89 -10.03 -13.40
CA VAL A 646 7.06 -10.56 -14.11
C VAL A 646 6.67 -11.20 -15.45
N ARG A 647 5.55 -11.95 -15.52
CA ARG A 647 5.04 -12.53 -16.78
C ARG A 647 4.67 -11.44 -17.79
N THR A 648 3.90 -10.44 -17.40
CA THR A 648 3.50 -9.34 -18.31
C THR A 648 4.72 -8.56 -18.79
N TYR A 649 5.68 -8.26 -17.92
CA TYR A 649 6.95 -7.63 -18.33
C TYR A 649 7.75 -8.53 -19.31
N HIS A 650 7.74 -9.84 -19.13
CA HIS A 650 8.35 -10.76 -20.10
C HIS A 650 7.57 -10.81 -21.43
N GLU A 651 6.24 -10.79 -21.41
CA GLU A 651 5.39 -10.73 -22.60
C GLU A 651 5.63 -9.45 -23.41
N ASP A 652 5.78 -8.30 -22.73
CA ASP A 652 6.18 -7.03 -23.35
C ASP A 652 7.55 -7.17 -24.03
N LEU A 653 8.56 -7.71 -23.33
CA LEU A 653 9.89 -7.95 -23.91
C LEU A 653 9.88 -8.93 -25.10
N MET A 654 9.07 -9.98 -25.03
CA MET A 654 8.88 -10.95 -26.12
C MET A 654 8.30 -10.27 -27.38
N GLY A 655 7.47 -9.23 -27.22
CA GLY A 655 6.95 -8.42 -28.32
C GLY A 655 7.94 -7.39 -28.88
N LEU A 656 9.01 -7.08 -28.16
CA LEU A 656 10.05 -6.12 -28.56
C LEU A 656 11.27 -6.77 -29.23
N CYS A 657 11.56 -8.03 -28.92
CA CYS A 657 12.71 -8.75 -29.48
C CYS A 657 12.43 -9.22 -30.92
N THR A 658 13.49 -9.29 -31.74
CA THR A 658 13.41 -9.70 -33.16
C THR A 658 13.56 -11.20 -33.37
N VAL A 659 14.00 -11.93 -32.34
CA VAL A 659 14.20 -13.39 -32.34
C VAL A 659 13.17 -14.10 -31.44
N PRO A 660 12.99 -15.43 -31.55
CA PRO A 660 12.15 -16.19 -30.62
C PRO A 660 12.67 -16.07 -29.18
N VAL A 661 11.78 -15.75 -28.24
CA VAL A 661 12.10 -15.55 -26.81
C VAL A 661 11.26 -16.49 -25.94
N GLU A 662 11.91 -17.18 -25.00
CA GLU A 662 11.27 -17.99 -23.96
C GLU A 662 11.34 -17.29 -22.59
N SER A 663 10.29 -17.46 -21.77
CA SER A 663 10.19 -16.91 -20.42
C SER A 663 10.40 -17.98 -19.35
N ASN A 664 11.35 -17.79 -18.44
CA ASN A 664 11.66 -18.74 -17.36
C ASN A 664 11.75 -18.04 -16.00
N ILE A 665 10.69 -18.16 -15.20
CA ILE A 665 10.54 -17.53 -13.89
C ILE A 665 10.89 -18.54 -12.78
N VAL A 666 11.97 -18.25 -12.05
CA VAL A 666 12.55 -19.17 -11.06
C VAL A 666 12.18 -18.72 -9.64
N GLY A 667 11.43 -19.54 -8.90
CA GLY A 667 10.99 -19.24 -7.53
C GLY A 667 12.07 -19.30 -6.44
N THR A 668 13.32 -18.94 -6.77
CA THR A 668 14.44 -18.84 -5.83
C THR A 668 15.54 -17.93 -6.38
N THR A 669 16.09 -17.10 -5.49
CA THR A 669 17.18 -16.14 -5.77
C THR A 669 18.58 -16.72 -5.54
N THR A 670 18.72 -18.06 -5.55
CA THR A 670 20.03 -18.71 -5.39
C THR A 670 20.75 -18.86 -6.74
N PRO A 671 22.02 -18.41 -6.88
CA PRO A 671 22.75 -18.48 -8.16
C PRO A 671 22.76 -19.87 -8.79
N ALA A 672 22.94 -20.93 -7.99
CA ALA A 672 22.96 -22.31 -8.48
C ALA A 672 21.59 -22.82 -8.97
N ALA A 673 20.47 -22.26 -8.50
CA ALA A 673 19.15 -22.62 -9.02
C ALA A 673 18.83 -21.86 -10.31
N MET A 674 19.27 -20.59 -10.40
CA MET A 674 19.17 -19.81 -11.64
C MET A 674 20.04 -20.43 -12.75
N ALA A 675 21.29 -20.78 -12.45
CA ALA A 675 22.17 -21.50 -13.37
C ALA A 675 21.55 -22.82 -13.88
N ARG A 676 20.86 -23.58 -13.03
CA ARG A 676 20.10 -24.78 -13.45
C ARG A 676 18.87 -24.46 -14.31
N ALA A 677 18.24 -23.31 -14.13
CA ALA A 677 17.08 -22.92 -14.94
C ALA A 677 17.50 -22.53 -16.36
N VAL A 678 18.71 -21.97 -16.52
CA VAL A 678 19.30 -21.61 -17.83
C VAL A 678 20.34 -22.60 -18.34
N SER A 679 20.49 -23.79 -17.73
CA SER A 679 21.54 -24.76 -18.09
C SER A 679 21.36 -25.44 -19.45
N ALA A 680 20.30 -25.10 -20.18
CA ALA A 680 20.06 -25.52 -21.56
C ALA A 680 20.37 -24.40 -22.57
N ALA A 681 20.89 -23.26 -22.12
CA ALA A 681 21.51 -22.25 -22.98
C ALA A 681 22.98 -22.61 -23.25
N ASP A 682 23.50 -22.14 -24.37
CA ASP A 682 24.89 -22.29 -24.78
C ASP A 682 25.75 -21.11 -24.27
N LEU A 683 25.11 -19.97 -24.04
CA LEU A 683 25.71 -18.72 -23.59
C LEU A 683 24.81 -18.01 -22.57
N VAL A 684 25.40 -17.45 -21.50
CA VAL A 684 24.67 -16.58 -20.55
C VAL A 684 25.18 -15.14 -20.62
N VAL A 685 24.26 -14.19 -20.74
CA VAL A 685 24.55 -12.75 -20.60
C VAL A 685 24.25 -12.32 -19.15
N VAL A 686 25.26 -11.78 -18.46
CA VAL A 686 25.14 -11.21 -17.11
C VAL A 686 25.53 -9.73 -17.09
N GLU A 687 25.01 -8.99 -16.12
CA GLU A 687 25.43 -7.60 -15.84
C GLU A 687 26.43 -7.61 -14.68
N SER A 688 27.29 -6.60 -14.55
CA SER A 688 28.22 -6.45 -13.43
C SER A 688 28.00 -5.14 -12.68
N ASP A 689 27.34 -5.20 -11.51
CA ASP A 689 27.01 -4.04 -10.68
C ASP A 689 28.27 -3.26 -10.27
N ALA A 690 28.35 -1.98 -10.68
CA ALA A 690 29.57 -1.17 -10.60
C ALA A 690 29.84 -0.54 -9.22
N ALA A 691 28.85 -0.53 -8.31
CA ALA A 691 28.93 0.16 -7.03
C ALA A 691 29.65 -0.68 -5.96
N TRP A 692 30.82 -0.24 -5.49
CA TRP A 692 31.59 -0.95 -4.46
C TRP A 692 30.83 -1.15 -3.13
N TRP A 693 29.93 -0.22 -2.79
CA TRP A 693 29.06 -0.34 -1.62
C TRP A 693 28.02 -1.46 -1.75
N ALA A 694 27.56 -1.79 -2.97
CA ALA A 694 26.62 -2.87 -3.22
C ALA A 694 27.27 -4.24 -2.97
N ARG A 695 28.56 -4.40 -3.36
CA ARG A 695 29.40 -5.57 -3.04
C ARG A 695 29.53 -5.84 -1.52
N LEU A 696 29.21 -4.84 -0.68
CA LEU A 696 29.28 -4.90 0.79
C LEU A 696 27.93 -5.24 1.46
N LEU A 697 26.83 -5.20 0.71
CA LEU A 697 25.46 -5.38 1.23
C LEU A 697 24.70 -6.54 0.57
N ASP A 698 24.99 -6.87 -0.69
CA ASP A 698 24.27 -7.92 -1.42
C ASP A 698 25.15 -9.15 -1.70
N ASN A 699 24.65 -10.33 -1.31
CA ASN A 699 25.44 -11.56 -1.24
C ASN A 699 25.27 -12.45 -2.51
N ARG A 700 24.80 -11.84 -3.61
CA ARG A 700 24.15 -12.49 -4.76
C ARG A 700 24.68 -12.01 -6.12
N GLU A 701 26.00 -11.95 -6.26
CA GLU A 701 26.66 -11.43 -7.48
C GLU A 701 26.19 -12.17 -8.76
N PRO A 702 25.76 -11.46 -9.83
CA PRO A 702 25.51 -12.07 -11.14
C PRO A 702 26.73 -12.79 -11.73
N GLN A 703 27.93 -12.36 -11.35
CA GLN A 703 29.20 -13.05 -11.66
C GLN A 703 29.25 -14.48 -11.07
N ARG A 704 28.64 -14.71 -9.89
CA ARG A 704 28.47 -16.08 -9.34
C ARG A 704 27.44 -16.90 -10.11
N ILE A 705 26.51 -16.26 -10.83
CA ILE A 705 25.59 -16.99 -11.72
C ILE A 705 26.35 -17.49 -12.94
N ALA A 706 27.15 -16.63 -13.59
CA ALA A 706 28.04 -17.04 -14.67
C ALA A 706 29.02 -18.15 -14.22
N GLY A 707 29.66 -18.00 -13.05
CA GLY A 707 30.52 -19.04 -12.48
C GLY A 707 29.80 -20.34 -12.10
N ALA A 708 28.50 -20.28 -11.75
CA ALA A 708 27.68 -21.46 -11.44
C ALA A 708 27.06 -22.13 -12.67
N PHE A 709 26.96 -21.42 -13.80
CA PHE A 709 26.54 -21.96 -15.09
C PHE A 709 27.63 -22.86 -15.69
N GLY A 710 28.91 -22.47 -15.57
CA GLY A 710 30.06 -23.32 -15.94
C GLY A 710 30.29 -23.49 -17.44
N GLY A 711 29.53 -22.80 -18.28
CA GLY A 711 29.78 -22.61 -19.71
C GLY A 711 30.07 -21.13 -20.04
N PRO A 712 30.14 -20.78 -21.35
CA PRO A 712 30.45 -19.43 -21.81
C PRO A 712 29.55 -18.35 -21.23
N ALA A 713 30.11 -17.18 -20.92
CA ALA A 713 29.30 -16.05 -20.46
C ALA A 713 29.85 -14.66 -20.82
N ILE A 714 28.98 -13.83 -21.40
CA ILE A 714 29.22 -12.40 -21.65
C ILE A 714 28.88 -11.59 -20.40
N VAL A 715 29.75 -10.64 -20.03
CA VAL A 715 29.49 -9.66 -18.97
C VAL A 715 29.37 -8.27 -19.58
N VAL A 716 28.20 -7.64 -19.41
CA VAL A 716 27.97 -6.25 -19.79
C VAL A 716 28.32 -5.34 -18.61
N ARG A 717 29.13 -4.31 -18.87
CA ARG A 717 29.51 -3.24 -17.94
C ARG A 717 29.18 -1.89 -18.58
N PRO A 718 27.94 -1.39 -18.39
CA PRO A 718 27.54 -0.11 -18.95
C PRO A 718 28.29 1.06 -18.30
N GLN A 719 28.48 2.15 -19.04
CA GLN A 719 29.12 3.38 -18.57
C GLN A 719 28.35 3.99 -17.39
N GLN A 720 29.05 4.64 -16.45
CA GLN A 720 28.48 5.14 -15.18
C GLN A 720 27.45 6.29 -15.28
N ALA A 721 26.98 6.65 -16.48
CA ALA A 721 25.92 7.62 -16.66
C ALA A 721 24.54 6.98 -16.38
N GLU A 722 23.92 7.35 -15.25
CA GLU A 722 22.51 7.09 -14.92
C GLU A 722 22.08 5.67 -14.50
N GLY A 723 22.89 4.98 -13.69
CA GLY A 723 22.40 3.86 -12.89
C GLY A 723 21.16 4.25 -12.04
N PRO A 724 20.18 3.34 -11.83
CA PRO A 724 18.91 3.69 -11.19
C PRO A 724 19.09 4.25 -9.77
N SER A 725 18.37 5.33 -9.46
CA SER A 725 18.43 5.99 -8.15
C SER A 725 18.08 5.01 -7.01
N PRO A 726 18.55 5.23 -5.76
CA PRO A 726 18.24 4.34 -4.64
C PRO A 726 16.74 4.15 -4.40
N VAL A 727 15.94 5.17 -4.71
CA VAL A 727 14.47 5.11 -4.65
C VAL A 727 13.93 4.24 -5.79
N ARG A 728 14.40 4.42 -7.04
CA ARG A 728 14.01 3.58 -8.19
C ARG A 728 14.35 2.11 -7.95
N ARG A 729 15.57 1.80 -7.48
CA ARG A 729 15.98 0.43 -7.10
C ARG A 729 15.06 -0.16 -6.01
N LEU A 730 14.60 0.64 -5.04
CA LEU A 730 13.67 0.16 -4.01
C LEU A 730 12.27 -0.11 -4.57
N LEU A 731 11.75 0.74 -5.46
CA LEU A 731 10.45 0.54 -6.10
C LEU A 731 10.47 -0.69 -7.03
N GLU A 732 11.53 -0.85 -7.83
CA GLU A 732 11.75 -2.02 -8.68
C GLU A 732 11.83 -3.32 -7.84
N ARG A 733 12.53 -3.31 -6.69
CA ARG A 733 12.56 -4.44 -5.72
C ARG A 733 11.25 -4.71 -4.97
N VAL A 734 10.27 -3.80 -5.00
CA VAL A 734 8.94 -3.98 -4.39
C VAL A 734 7.91 -4.45 -5.42
N ALA A 735 8.15 -4.11 -6.70
CA ALA A 735 7.35 -4.49 -7.84
C ALA A 735 7.65 -5.94 -8.28
N PHE A 736 8.90 -6.25 -8.62
CA PHE A 736 9.29 -7.58 -9.11
C PHE A 736 9.41 -8.62 -7.97
#